data_AF-A0A8T1WUJ1-F1
#
_entry.id   AF-A0A8T1WUJ1-F1
#
_cell.length_a   1.000
_cell.length_b   1.000
_cell.length_c   1.000
_cell.angle_alpha   90.00
_cell.angle_beta   90.00
_cell.angle_gamma   90.00
#
_symmetry.space_group_name_H-M   'P 1'
#
loop_
_entity.id
_entity.type
_entity.pdbx_description
1 polymer ?
#
loop_
_entity_poly.entity_id
_entity_poly.type
_entity_poly.pdbx_seq_one_letter_code
_entity_poly.pdbx_strand_id
1 'polypeptide(L)'
;MLSSGAPVRLIQGGTDGLHVTDEGISLLENLTEPVAIVCLAGQYRTGKSFFLNQLASHRGELPWCQDTTAVSNGNLSNGISGENGFRVGPTTQSCTRGIWLWAPQPPVRNPSGQLVLFLDTEGMAATDNDESYDAKIFSLGLLLSSLFVFNTMGVIDEGAIDRLYLVSELTKHVCASTHPAAVSSTTGVSTEDSALSGDKLEESRALAPHFPPFVWLLRDFLLDMQIDGTDLTANEYLEKALDAREISATASESTRLRQEERNRTRASIRVLFGKRECLTLVRPVTDERDLRRAAELADSELRSEFVEQMVSVRRRILSSVPAKELFGKVLDGPQMAQLVRCYTDTMNSGAIPDIKAAWEYVADATCQAALAAAIEVYDTVMETTTGKKPSSKTSSEDDADEVDGDAEEDNDADGDDDTATIISQAEFEKIYKDAQEQALTVFKARSVEGTSRAACFQKLKQHMHAQRTILIAQLQRRSSRFCVKVLAKLRARFLTRPLAAGAWDAAASKDEAFQATMDVLEEVYEREAQGPAKKKAFYQFLRIDSVNFFETLFQRMASSHDKEKAEWQHTKEQLEHLHANDKMEWKQQLQGKAMEVQQLLDTKIYLEDKISTQAERIADQQRSSDQQVAAIADLEEQRGNLSGEIEQLRATVTDLTKEMEKAQLRLQHKEEALHKIESEAQSMKQELMKQVESSRTVHQTEKEDWIRRSADQAAEKTMLQKQLKQSELESQQKQREMDLLAQERQQLQHLNDAEAKARRQLEKEYDTLRNDNDELQLKVKESSTLQRNAKSAAKREQARGRGKDSHSTRGETNVAGTAWGTT
;
A
#
# COMPACT_ATOMS: atom_id res chain seq x y z
N MET A 1 -49.84 -7.65 8.11
CA MET A 1 -51.29 -7.68 7.79
C MET A 1 -51.92 -6.49 8.48
N LEU A 2 -52.80 -5.74 7.82
CA LEU A 2 -53.55 -4.66 8.46
C LEU A 2 -54.46 -5.29 9.52
N SER A 3 -54.30 -4.91 10.79
CA SER A 3 -54.75 -5.72 11.94
C SER A 3 -56.20 -5.52 12.35
N SER A 4 -56.88 -4.48 11.85
CA SER A 4 -58.35 -4.38 11.89
C SER A 4 -58.86 -3.68 10.62
N GLY A 5 -60.11 -3.99 10.25
CA GLY A 5 -60.88 -3.20 9.27
C GLY A 5 -61.71 -2.10 9.92
N ALA A 6 -61.41 -1.75 11.17
CA ALA A 6 -62.15 -0.81 12.00
C ALA A 6 -61.56 0.61 11.90
N PRO A 7 -62.33 1.66 12.22
CA PRO A 7 -61.76 2.98 12.46
C PRO A 7 -60.94 3.00 13.74
N VAL A 8 -59.74 3.52 13.64
CA VAL A 8 -58.80 3.76 14.73
C VAL A 8 -58.85 5.23 15.13
N ARG A 9 -58.38 5.57 16.33
CA ARG A 9 -58.14 6.98 16.65
C ARG A 9 -56.85 7.43 15.93
N LEU A 10 -56.82 8.68 15.48
CA LEU A 10 -55.61 9.30 14.90
C LEU A 10 -55.10 10.44 15.77
N ILE A 11 -56.02 11.30 16.21
CA ILE A 11 -55.75 12.44 17.11
C ILE A 11 -56.78 12.41 18.24
N GLN A 12 -56.34 12.69 19.47
CA GLN A 12 -57.15 12.74 20.67
C GLN A 12 -57.01 14.08 21.39
N GLY A 13 -58.12 14.68 21.83
CA GLY A 13 -58.09 15.78 22.80
C GLY A 13 -57.70 15.31 24.21
N GLY A 14 -56.71 15.97 24.81
CA GLY A 14 -56.34 15.86 26.22
C GLY A 14 -56.44 17.21 26.94
N THR A 15 -56.05 17.26 28.21
CA THR A 15 -55.94 18.52 28.98
C THR A 15 -54.81 19.40 28.47
N ASP A 16 -53.78 18.78 27.90
CA ASP A 16 -52.48 19.41 27.62
C ASP A 16 -52.33 19.75 26.12
N GLY A 17 -53.34 19.40 25.30
CA GLY A 17 -53.36 19.65 23.86
C GLY A 17 -54.04 18.55 23.05
N LEU A 18 -53.62 18.42 21.80
CA LEU A 18 -53.97 17.34 20.90
C LEU A 18 -52.85 16.30 20.87
N HIS A 19 -53.17 15.03 21.11
CA HIS A 19 -52.20 13.95 21.10
C HIS A 19 -52.44 13.04 19.91
N VAL A 20 -51.40 12.83 19.11
CA VAL A 20 -51.39 11.81 18.05
C VAL A 20 -51.35 10.43 18.72
N THR A 21 -52.10 9.46 18.20
CA THR A 21 -52.19 8.11 18.78
C THR A 21 -51.45 7.06 17.94
N ASP A 22 -50.64 6.23 18.60
CA ASP A 22 -49.77 5.23 17.97
C ASP A 22 -50.53 4.25 17.06
N GLU A 23 -51.77 3.92 17.39
CA GLU A 23 -52.64 3.05 16.57
C GLU A 23 -52.90 3.65 15.17
N GLY A 24 -53.32 4.91 15.12
CA GLY A 24 -53.59 5.64 13.87
C GLY A 24 -52.33 5.94 13.05
N ILE A 25 -51.20 6.18 13.72
CA ILE A 25 -49.91 6.35 13.07
C ILE A 25 -49.39 5.01 12.53
N SER A 26 -49.47 3.93 13.30
CA SER A 26 -49.12 2.58 12.84
C SER A 26 -49.98 2.16 11.63
N LEU A 27 -51.27 2.53 11.62
CA LEU A 27 -52.12 2.31 10.45
C LEU A 27 -51.58 3.07 9.22
N LEU A 28 -51.24 4.35 9.35
CA LEU A 28 -50.68 5.15 8.25
C LEU A 28 -49.30 4.64 7.79
N GLU A 29 -48.38 4.35 8.70
CA GLU A 29 -47.02 3.90 8.37
C GLU A 29 -46.99 2.54 7.66
N ASN A 30 -48.03 1.71 7.82
CA ASN A 30 -48.22 0.47 7.05
C ASN A 30 -48.79 0.67 5.63
N LEU A 31 -49.26 1.87 5.25
CA LEU A 31 -49.86 2.15 3.94
C LEU A 31 -48.83 2.72 2.96
N THR A 32 -48.02 1.83 2.38
CA THR A 32 -46.94 2.19 1.44
C THR A 32 -47.42 2.56 0.02
N GLU A 33 -48.71 2.84 -0.17
CA GLU A 33 -49.30 3.23 -1.44
C GLU A 33 -49.93 4.64 -1.39
N PRO A 34 -50.11 5.33 -2.53
CA PRO A 34 -50.75 6.63 -2.58
C PRO A 34 -52.14 6.68 -1.94
N VAL A 35 -52.31 7.62 -1.00
CA VAL A 35 -53.56 7.79 -0.23
C VAL A 35 -54.41 8.95 -0.75
N ALA A 36 -55.73 8.81 -0.66
CA ALA A 36 -56.74 9.79 -1.00
C ALA A 36 -57.69 9.93 0.19
N ILE A 37 -57.89 11.15 0.73
CA ILE A 37 -58.46 11.33 2.07
C ILE A 37 -59.75 12.14 2.03
N VAL A 38 -60.87 11.53 2.38
CA VAL A 38 -62.17 12.20 2.54
C VAL A 38 -62.36 12.56 4.01
N CYS A 39 -62.34 13.85 4.35
CA CYS A 39 -62.67 14.32 5.69
C CYS A 39 -64.11 14.82 5.76
N LEU A 40 -64.84 14.47 6.82
CA LEU A 40 -66.19 14.94 7.08
C LEU A 40 -66.23 15.75 8.38
N ALA A 41 -66.31 17.07 8.23
CA ALA A 41 -66.42 18.01 9.34
C ALA A 41 -67.86 18.58 9.44
N GLY A 42 -68.23 19.09 10.62
CA GLY A 42 -69.55 19.66 10.85
C GLY A 42 -69.98 19.63 12.32
N GLN A 43 -71.16 20.18 12.60
CA GLN A 43 -71.71 20.29 13.95
C GLN A 43 -71.99 18.91 14.59
N TYR A 44 -71.97 18.83 15.93
CA TYR A 44 -72.27 17.60 16.65
C TYR A 44 -73.67 17.01 16.34
N ARG A 45 -73.80 15.68 16.41
CA ARG A 45 -75.01 14.88 16.12
C ARG A 45 -75.64 15.06 14.72
N THR A 46 -74.96 15.68 13.76
CA THR A 46 -75.45 15.85 12.37
C THR A 46 -75.31 14.61 11.46
N GLY A 47 -75.21 13.41 12.03
CA GLY A 47 -75.14 12.15 11.29
C GLY A 47 -73.86 11.95 10.45
N LYS A 48 -72.71 12.44 10.93
CA LYS A 48 -71.41 12.35 10.24
C LYS A 48 -70.92 10.91 10.07
N SER A 49 -70.70 10.20 11.17
CA SER A 49 -70.23 8.80 11.21
C SER A 49 -71.11 7.86 10.37
N PHE A 50 -72.44 8.05 10.42
CA PHE A 50 -73.40 7.32 9.58
C PHE A 50 -73.18 7.58 8.08
N PHE A 51 -72.92 8.81 7.68
CA PHE A 51 -72.64 9.14 6.27
C PHE A 51 -71.30 8.57 5.79
N LEU A 52 -70.25 8.57 6.62
CA LEU A 52 -68.97 7.91 6.28
C LEU A 52 -69.13 6.40 6.13
N ASN A 53 -69.86 5.75 7.05
CA ASN A 53 -70.24 4.35 6.93
C ASN A 53 -70.99 4.09 5.61
N GLN A 54 -71.94 4.95 5.26
CA GLN A 54 -72.67 4.85 3.99
C GLN A 54 -71.83 5.14 2.75
N LEU A 55 -70.76 5.93 2.83
CA LEU A 55 -69.81 6.12 1.71
C LEU A 55 -68.93 4.89 1.47
N ALA A 56 -68.46 4.23 2.53
CA ALA A 56 -67.60 3.05 2.42
C ALA A 56 -68.38 1.76 2.12
N SER A 57 -69.64 1.66 2.58
CA SER A 57 -70.58 0.61 2.20
C SER A 57 -70.90 0.65 0.70
N HIS A 58 -71.37 -0.49 0.17
CA HIS A 58 -71.88 -0.62 -1.20
C HIS A 58 -70.87 -0.27 -2.33
N ARG A 59 -69.56 -0.42 -2.09
CA ARG A 59 -68.50 -0.25 -3.11
C ARG A 59 -68.71 -1.01 -4.44
N GLY A 60 -69.50 -2.09 -4.44
CA GLY A 60 -69.85 -2.85 -5.66
C GLY A 60 -70.74 -2.10 -6.65
N GLU A 61 -71.31 -0.95 -6.27
CA GLU A 61 -72.08 -0.06 -7.14
C GLU A 61 -71.21 0.95 -7.90
N LEU A 62 -69.90 1.01 -7.60
CA LEU A 62 -68.97 1.96 -8.20
C LEU A 62 -68.53 1.46 -9.59
N PRO A 63 -68.74 2.22 -10.68
CA PRO A 63 -68.44 1.76 -12.05
C PRO A 63 -66.98 1.35 -12.33
N TRP A 64 -66.04 1.71 -11.44
CA TRP A 64 -64.62 1.38 -11.54
C TRP A 64 -64.19 0.20 -10.65
N CYS A 65 -65.06 -0.33 -9.78
CA CYS A 65 -64.77 -1.50 -8.95
C CYS A 65 -65.10 -2.80 -9.71
N GLN A 66 -64.17 -3.28 -10.55
CA GLN A 66 -64.34 -4.49 -11.38
C GLN A 66 -64.05 -5.81 -10.62
N ASP A 67 -64.40 -5.91 -9.34
CA ASP A 67 -64.22 -7.12 -8.51
C ASP A 67 -65.19 -8.24 -8.94
N THR A 68 -64.81 -8.96 -10.00
CA THR A 68 -65.53 -10.10 -10.58
C THR A 68 -65.54 -11.36 -9.69
N THR A 69 -64.95 -11.27 -8.49
CA THR A 69 -64.99 -12.28 -7.42
C THR A 69 -66.17 -12.10 -6.46
N ALA A 70 -66.93 -11.00 -6.58
CA ALA A 70 -68.16 -10.78 -5.82
C ALA A 70 -69.27 -11.75 -6.25
N VAL A 71 -69.26 -12.96 -5.69
CA VAL A 71 -70.38 -13.92 -5.81
C VAL A 71 -71.68 -13.24 -5.38
N SER A 72 -72.71 -13.37 -6.19
CA SER A 72 -74.02 -12.74 -6.01
C SER A 72 -74.85 -13.38 -4.89
N ASN A 73 -74.32 -13.38 -3.66
CA ASN A 73 -75.09 -13.63 -2.45
C ASN A 73 -75.84 -12.34 -2.10
N GLY A 74 -77.15 -12.31 -2.34
CA GLY A 74 -78.00 -11.19 -1.95
C GLY A 74 -78.01 -10.99 -0.43
N ASN A 75 -78.45 -9.80 0.00
CA ASN A 75 -78.58 -9.39 1.40
C ASN A 75 -77.25 -9.26 2.16
N LEU A 76 -76.29 -8.53 1.59
CA LEU A 76 -75.44 -7.67 2.43
C LEU A 76 -76.32 -6.55 2.98
N SER A 77 -76.82 -6.74 4.20
CA SER A 77 -77.56 -5.72 4.95
C SER A 77 -76.69 -4.49 5.24
N ASN A 78 -77.32 -3.32 5.37
CA ASN A 78 -76.69 -2.06 5.83
C ASN A 78 -75.87 -2.17 7.12
N GLY A 79 -76.14 -3.20 7.93
CA GLY A 79 -75.32 -3.62 9.04
C GLY A 79 -73.89 -3.96 8.62
N ILE A 80 -73.04 -2.93 8.59
CA ILE A 80 -71.73 -3.02 9.22
C ILE A 80 -71.95 -3.66 10.60
N SER A 81 -71.52 -4.91 10.75
CA SER A 81 -71.37 -5.52 12.07
C SER A 81 -70.54 -4.57 12.93
N GLY A 82 -71.01 -4.19 14.13
CA GLY A 82 -70.62 -2.98 14.86
C GLY A 82 -69.14 -2.78 15.26
N GLU A 83 -68.26 -3.65 14.78
CA GLU A 83 -66.80 -3.61 14.87
C GLU A 83 -66.14 -3.06 13.58
N ASN A 84 -66.84 -3.03 12.44
CA ASN A 84 -66.28 -2.77 11.09
C ASN A 84 -66.64 -1.37 10.52
N GLY A 85 -66.74 -0.32 11.34
CA GLY A 85 -67.06 1.05 10.88
C GLY A 85 -67.20 2.06 12.02
N PHE A 86 -67.48 3.33 11.69
CA PHE A 86 -67.54 4.41 12.69
C PHE A 86 -68.73 4.22 13.63
N ARG A 87 -68.47 4.36 14.94
CA ARG A 87 -69.45 4.11 15.99
C ARG A 87 -70.51 5.22 16.06
N VAL A 88 -71.69 4.94 15.50
CA VAL A 88 -72.89 5.77 15.66
C VAL A 88 -73.50 5.52 17.05
N GLY A 89 -73.96 6.58 17.72
CA GLY A 89 -74.61 6.47 19.04
C GLY A 89 -75.76 7.49 19.22
N PRO A 90 -76.90 7.09 19.82
CA PRO A 90 -78.08 7.94 19.98
C PRO A 90 -78.06 8.80 21.27
N THR A 91 -76.97 8.75 22.04
CA THR A 91 -76.82 9.40 23.35
C THR A 91 -76.44 10.88 23.25
N THR A 92 -76.50 11.60 24.38
CA THR A 92 -76.15 13.02 24.44
C THR A 92 -74.64 13.32 24.38
N GLN A 93 -73.77 12.40 24.79
CA GLN A 93 -72.31 12.58 24.74
C GLN A 93 -71.76 12.51 23.30
N SER A 94 -70.65 13.22 23.01
CA SER A 94 -69.96 13.11 21.72
C SER A 94 -69.37 11.70 21.56
N CYS A 95 -69.86 10.96 20.56
CA CYS A 95 -69.39 9.59 20.27
C CYS A 95 -67.99 9.58 19.63
N THR A 96 -67.69 10.65 18.88
CA THR A 96 -66.42 10.91 18.20
C THR A 96 -65.68 12.03 18.92
N ARG A 97 -64.66 11.69 19.72
CA ARG A 97 -63.70 12.68 20.26
C ARG A 97 -62.42 12.70 19.44
N GLY A 98 -61.88 13.90 19.18
CA GLY A 98 -60.68 14.10 18.37
C GLY A 98 -60.89 13.90 16.86
N ILE A 99 -59.97 13.20 16.19
CA ILE A 99 -60.12 12.75 14.79
C ILE A 99 -59.87 11.25 14.72
N TRP A 100 -60.77 10.56 14.02
CA TRP A 100 -60.72 9.12 13.78
C TRP A 100 -60.40 8.85 12.31
N LEU A 101 -59.56 7.84 12.07
CA LEU A 101 -59.10 7.42 10.75
C LEU A 101 -59.65 6.03 10.42
N TRP A 102 -60.13 5.83 9.21
CA TRP A 102 -60.57 4.52 8.74
C TRP A 102 -60.00 4.20 7.36
N ALA A 103 -59.40 3.00 7.27
CA ALA A 103 -59.02 2.33 6.03
C ALA A 103 -59.94 1.08 5.87
N PRO A 104 -61.09 1.19 5.18
CA PRO A 104 -62.07 0.11 5.13
C PRO A 104 -61.51 -1.18 4.55
N GLN A 105 -62.07 -2.33 4.96
CA GLN A 105 -61.72 -3.64 4.44
C GLN A 105 -62.94 -4.40 3.91
N PRO A 106 -62.91 -4.96 2.68
CA PRO A 106 -61.94 -4.69 1.61
C PRO A 106 -61.82 -3.20 1.21
N PRO A 107 -60.65 -2.77 0.69
CA PRO A 107 -60.35 -1.36 0.40
C PRO A 107 -61.34 -0.64 -0.52
N VAL A 108 -61.58 0.64 -0.24
CA VAL A 108 -62.23 1.57 -1.16
C VAL A 108 -61.16 2.26 -2.00
N ARG A 109 -61.38 2.41 -3.31
CA ARG A 109 -60.47 3.11 -4.23
C ARG A 109 -61.23 4.11 -5.10
N ASN A 110 -60.55 5.21 -5.46
CA ASN A 110 -61.05 6.17 -6.44
C ASN A 110 -60.82 5.66 -7.89
N PRO A 111 -61.34 6.33 -8.94
CA PRO A 111 -61.16 5.90 -10.33
C PRO A 111 -59.69 5.81 -10.79
N SER A 112 -58.79 6.54 -10.13
CA SER A 112 -57.34 6.53 -10.39
C SER A 112 -56.59 5.43 -9.62
N GLY A 113 -57.30 4.60 -8.85
CA GLY A 113 -56.75 3.47 -8.12
C GLY A 113 -56.10 3.79 -6.76
N GLN A 114 -56.09 5.05 -6.31
CA GLN A 114 -55.57 5.40 -4.98
C GLN A 114 -56.47 4.88 -3.86
N LEU A 115 -55.86 4.54 -2.71
CA LEU A 115 -56.57 4.06 -1.53
C LEU A 115 -57.35 5.20 -0.87
N VAL A 116 -58.68 5.03 -0.72
CA VAL A 116 -59.53 6.03 -0.08
C VAL A 116 -59.60 5.77 1.43
N LEU A 117 -59.13 6.75 2.19
CA LEU A 117 -59.21 6.83 3.65
C LEU A 117 -60.30 7.82 4.05
N PHE A 118 -60.96 7.55 5.18
CA PHE A 118 -62.00 8.41 5.73
C PHE A 118 -61.56 9.00 7.08
N LEU A 119 -61.76 10.31 7.26
CA LEU A 119 -61.58 11.01 8.53
C LEU A 119 -62.94 11.47 9.08
N ASP A 120 -63.31 11.01 10.27
CA ASP A 120 -64.44 11.54 11.05
C ASP A 120 -63.90 12.47 12.13
N THR A 121 -64.30 13.75 12.10
CA THR A 121 -63.88 14.72 13.12
C THR A 121 -64.83 14.68 14.31
N GLU A 122 -64.42 15.25 15.44
CA GLU A 122 -65.36 15.68 16.47
C GLU A 122 -66.39 16.67 15.91
N GLY A 123 -67.54 16.78 16.56
CA GLY A 123 -68.63 17.64 16.15
C GLY A 123 -68.50 19.02 16.75
N MET A 124 -68.36 20.05 15.90
CA MET A 124 -68.20 21.44 16.35
C MET A 124 -69.39 21.92 17.20
N ALA A 125 -69.12 22.85 18.12
CA ALA A 125 -70.03 23.44 19.09
C ALA A 125 -70.67 22.44 20.07
N ALA A 126 -69.92 21.40 20.47
CA ALA A 126 -70.30 20.56 21.61
C ALA A 126 -70.25 21.36 22.92
N THR A 127 -71.10 21.01 23.89
CA THR A 127 -71.24 21.74 25.17
C THR A 127 -70.02 21.68 26.10
N ASP A 128 -69.06 20.82 25.77
CA ASP A 128 -67.96 20.42 26.64
C ASP A 128 -66.59 20.88 26.09
N ASN A 129 -66.58 21.58 24.95
CA ASN A 129 -65.39 21.95 24.18
C ASN A 129 -65.11 23.45 24.22
N ASP A 130 -63.83 23.83 24.10
CA ASP A 130 -63.40 25.20 23.82
C ASP A 130 -63.47 25.51 22.31
N GLU A 131 -63.77 26.75 21.95
CA GLU A 131 -63.73 27.23 20.56
C GLU A 131 -62.32 27.06 19.95
N SER A 132 -61.25 27.19 20.77
CA SER A 132 -59.87 26.92 20.35
C SER A 132 -59.59 25.43 20.07
N TYR A 133 -60.29 24.51 20.71
CA TYR A 133 -60.17 23.07 20.45
C TYR A 133 -60.87 22.69 19.15
N ASP A 134 -62.14 23.11 19.00
CA ASP A 134 -62.90 22.90 17.76
C ASP A 134 -62.17 23.56 16.56
N ALA A 135 -61.53 24.71 16.79
CA ALA A 135 -60.65 25.37 15.83
C ALA A 135 -59.54 24.44 15.31
N LYS A 136 -58.78 23.82 16.22
CA LYS A 136 -57.67 22.91 15.86
C LYS A 136 -58.17 21.64 15.17
N ILE A 137 -59.27 21.03 15.64
CA ILE A 137 -59.82 19.79 15.08
C ILE A 137 -60.27 19.97 13.61
N PHE A 138 -61.07 21.01 13.31
CA PHE A 138 -61.49 21.27 11.93
C PHE A 138 -60.31 21.72 11.06
N SER A 139 -59.34 22.46 11.63
CA SER A 139 -58.11 22.85 10.92
C SER A 139 -57.27 21.64 10.48
N LEU A 140 -57.08 20.65 11.37
CA LEU A 140 -56.43 19.38 11.03
C LEU A 140 -57.25 18.60 10.00
N GLY A 141 -58.56 18.46 10.21
CA GLY A 141 -59.45 17.80 9.24
C GLY A 141 -59.32 18.39 7.83
N LEU A 142 -59.22 19.71 7.72
CA LEU A 142 -59.03 20.40 6.45
C LEU A 142 -57.64 20.13 5.86
N LEU A 143 -56.57 20.48 6.59
CA LEU A 143 -55.18 20.38 6.14
C LEU A 143 -54.76 18.94 5.79
N LEU A 144 -55.29 17.95 6.49
CA LEU A 144 -54.98 16.53 6.27
C LEU A 144 -55.75 15.93 5.08
N SER A 145 -56.90 16.50 4.68
CA SER A 145 -57.78 15.91 3.66
C SER A 145 -57.34 16.16 2.20
N SER A 146 -57.77 15.27 1.31
CA SER A 146 -57.73 15.44 -0.16
C SER A 146 -59.07 15.94 -0.71
N LEU A 147 -60.17 15.68 0.00
CA LEU A 147 -61.51 16.20 -0.25
C LEU A 147 -62.16 16.54 1.09
N PHE A 148 -62.64 17.78 1.26
CA PHE A 148 -63.22 18.25 2.51
C PHE A 148 -64.74 18.40 2.39
N VAL A 149 -65.47 17.60 3.16
CA VAL A 149 -66.94 17.58 3.16
C VAL A 149 -67.44 18.28 4.43
N PHE A 150 -68.20 19.36 4.28
CA PHE A 150 -68.80 20.12 5.37
C PHE A 150 -70.29 19.79 5.50
N ASN A 151 -70.66 19.10 6.58
CA ASN A 151 -71.98 18.52 6.80
C ASN A 151 -72.84 19.38 7.74
N THR A 152 -73.94 19.90 7.22
CA THR A 152 -74.92 20.73 7.96
C THR A 152 -76.35 20.24 7.74
N MET A 153 -77.21 20.38 8.75
CA MET A 153 -78.65 20.10 8.63
C MET A 153 -79.39 21.31 8.05
N GLY A 154 -80.36 21.08 7.17
CA GLY A 154 -81.20 22.11 6.56
C GLY A 154 -80.48 22.95 5.51
N VAL A 155 -80.66 24.28 5.61
CA VAL A 155 -80.28 25.27 4.60
C VAL A 155 -78.93 25.94 4.92
N ILE A 156 -78.33 26.64 3.94
CA ILE A 156 -77.15 27.49 4.20
C ILE A 156 -77.62 28.78 4.86
N ASP A 157 -77.71 28.74 6.20
CA ASP A 157 -78.07 29.88 7.04
C ASP A 157 -76.85 30.76 7.40
N GLU A 158 -77.09 31.96 7.91
CA GLU A 158 -75.99 32.86 8.36
C GLU A 158 -75.20 32.24 9.54
N GLY A 159 -75.84 31.42 10.37
CA GLY A 159 -75.16 30.63 11.39
C GLY A 159 -74.24 29.56 10.80
N ALA A 160 -74.53 29.03 9.61
CA ALA A 160 -73.64 28.09 8.92
C ALA A 160 -72.39 28.79 8.36
N ILE A 161 -72.53 30.05 7.96
CA ILE A 161 -71.39 30.91 7.61
C ILE A 161 -70.59 31.29 8.87
N ASP A 162 -71.24 31.63 9.99
CA ASP A 162 -70.55 31.82 11.28
C ASP A 162 -69.79 30.56 11.70
N ARG A 163 -70.36 29.35 11.52
CA ARG A 163 -69.68 28.07 11.79
C ARG A 163 -68.48 27.79 10.86
N LEU A 164 -68.35 28.53 9.76
CA LEU A 164 -67.18 28.51 8.88
C LEU A 164 -66.22 29.69 9.11
N TYR A 165 -66.45 30.54 10.12
CA TYR A 165 -65.52 31.60 10.54
C TYR A 165 -64.07 31.11 10.69
N LEU A 166 -63.93 29.86 11.15
CA LEU A 166 -62.68 29.14 11.29
C LEU A 166 -61.88 28.98 9.98
N VAL A 167 -62.55 28.94 8.82
CA VAL A 167 -61.87 29.02 7.51
C VAL A 167 -61.22 30.40 7.32
N SER A 168 -61.85 31.45 7.83
CA SER A 168 -61.29 32.81 7.83
C SER A 168 -60.19 33.01 8.88
N GLU A 169 -60.27 32.34 10.03
CA GLU A 169 -59.14 32.22 10.97
C GLU A 169 -57.95 31.55 10.28
N LEU A 170 -58.17 30.43 9.60
CA LEU A 170 -57.11 29.72 8.89
C LEU A 170 -56.39 30.58 7.83
N THR A 171 -57.06 31.53 7.17
CA THR A 171 -56.37 32.53 6.32
C THR A 171 -55.62 33.61 7.08
N LYS A 172 -56.08 34.05 8.28
CA LYS A 172 -55.25 34.92 9.14
C LYS A 172 -53.98 34.19 9.57
N HIS A 173 -54.12 32.90 9.86
CA HIS A 173 -53.07 32.07 10.43
C HIS A 173 -52.05 31.65 9.37
N VAL A 174 -52.43 30.83 8.38
CA VAL A 174 -51.47 30.19 7.45
C VAL A 174 -50.68 31.22 6.60
N CYS A 175 -51.18 32.44 6.42
CA CYS A 175 -50.48 33.52 5.70
C CYS A 175 -49.41 34.27 6.53
N ALA A 176 -49.35 34.10 7.86
CA ALA A 176 -48.52 34.96 8.73
C ALA A 176 -47.00 34.69 8.69
N SER A 177 -46.54 33.73 7.89
CA SER A 177 -45.15 33.25 7.83
C SER A 177 -44.44 33.64 6.53
N THR A 178 -44.13 34.92 6.37
CA THR A 178 -42.96 35.36 5.60
C THR A 178 -42.01 36.10 6.54
N HIS A 179 -40.70 35.94 6.36
CA HIS A 179 -39.73 36.37 7.38
C HIS A 179 -39.82 37.88 7.68
N PRO A 180 -39.78 38.30 8.96
CA PRO A 180 -39.56 39.70 9.34
C PRO A 180 -38.08 40.08 9.11
N ALA A 181 -37.68 40.13 7.84
CA ALA A 181 -36.32 40.38 7.39
C ALA A 181 -36.12 41.87 7.03
N ALA A 182 -35.28 42.54 7.82
CA ALA A 182 -34.80 43.91 7.63
C ALA A 182 -35.86 45.05 7.72
N VAL A 183 -35.79 45.79 8.82
CA VAL A 183 -36.42 47.11 8.98
C VAL A 183 -35.95 48.06 7.88
N SER A 184 -36.89 48.69 7.16
CA SER A 184 -36.68 49.98 6.51
C SER A 184 -37.75 50.96 7.00
N SER A 185 -37.35 51.85 7.90
CA SER A 185 -38.26 52.79 8.57
C SER A 185 -38.52 54.03 7.72
N THR A 186 -39.74 54.19 7.21
CA THR A 186 -40.27 55.50 6.76
C THR A 186 -41.69 55.71 7.23
N THR A 187 -41.88 56.80 7.97
CA THR A 187 -43.13 57.27 8.57
C THR A 187 -44.26 57.44 7.54
N GLY A 188 -45.41 56.82 7.80
CA GLY A 188 -46.67 57.10 7.11
C GLY A 188 -47.85 56.76 8.00
N VAL A 189 -48.68 57.75 8.35
CA VAL A 189 -49.93 57.51 9.08
C VAL A 189 -50.96 56.95 8.08
N SER A 190 -51.50 55.78 8.38
CA SER A 190 -52.63 55.18 7.66
C SER A 190 -53.69 54.75 8.66
N THR A 191 -54.91 55.22 8.46
CA THR A 191 -56.08 54.93 9.31
C THR A 191 -56.57 53.50 9.11
N GLU A 192 -56.81 52.79 10.21
CA GLU A 192 -57.37 51.44 10.25
C GLU A 192 -58.88 51.42 9.95
N ASP A 193 -59.29 51.90 8.77
CA ASP A 193 -60.72 51.95 8.40
C ASP A 193 -60.93 51.75 6.89
N SER A 194 -60.72 50.51 6.42
CA SER A 194 -61.19 50.04 5.11
C SER A 194 -61.29 48.52 5.07
N ALA A 195 -62.33 47.99 4.43
CA ALA A 195 -62.53 46.55 4.30
C ALA A 195 -61.49 45.94 3.34
N LEU A 196 -60.75 44.93 3.81
CA LEU A 196 -59.85 44.06 3.03
C LEU A 196 -59.02 44.78 1.96
N SER A 197 -57.89 45.37 2.36
CA SER A 197 -56.85 45.76 1.39
C SER A 197 -56.45 44.55 0.52
N GLY A 198 -56.29 44.78 -0.79
CA GLY A 198 -56.17 43.70 -1.78
C GLY A 198 -55.06 42.70 -1.49
N ASP A 199 -53.93 43.19 -0.98
CA ASP A 199 -52.69 42.46 -0.70
C ASP A 199 -52.94 41.18 0.12
N LYS A 200 -53.72 41.24 1.21
CA LYS A 200 -54.00 40.07 2.06
C LYS A 200 -54.88 39.01 1.39
N LEU A 201 -55.70 39.43 0.42
CA LEU A 201 -56.50 38.51 -0.40
C LEU A 201 -55.65 37.87 -1.50
N GLU A 202 -54.57 38.54 -1.95
CA GLU A 202 -53.60 38.03 -2.91
C GLU A 202 -52.67 36.98 -2.27
N GLU A 203 -52.17 37.23 -1.06
CA GLU A 203 -51.46 36.23 -0.23
C GLU A 203 -52.30 34.96 -0.05
N SER A 204 -53.60 35.13 0.27
CA SER A 204 -54.56 34.03 0.42
C SER A 204 -54.77 33.20 -0.86
N ARG A 205 -54.54 33.76 -2.06
CA ARG A 205 -54.61 33.02 -3.34
C ARG A 205 -53.42 32.07 -3.52
N ALA A 206 -52.25 32.38 -2.95
CA ALA A 206 -51.08 31.52 -3.06
C ALA A 206 -51.28 30.16 -2.35
N LEU A 207 -52.16 30.12 -1.35
CA LEU A 207 -52.52 28.88 -0.63
C LEU A 207 -53.56 28.02 -1.34
N ALA A 208 -54.39 28.58 -2.22
CA ALA A 208 -55.50 27.88 -2.87
C ALA A 208 -55.12 26.57 -3.61
N PRO A 209 -53.94 26.42 -4.24
CA PRO A 209 -53.50 25.15 -4.82
C PRO A 209 -53.28 24.00 -3.82
N HIS A 210 -53.17 24.31 -2.53
CA HIS A 210 -52.96 23.33 -1.45
C HIS A 210 -54.24 22.97 -0.70
N PHE A 211 -55.34 23.68 -0.96
CA PHE A 211 -56.62 23.41 -0.32
C PHE A 211 -57.39 22.31 -1.10
N PRO A 212 -57.97 21.32 -0.39
CA PRO A 212 -58.75 20.25 -1.02
C PRO A 212 -60.04 20.81 -1.65
N PRO A 213 -60.66 20.13 -2.65
CA PRO A 213 -61.98 20.53 -3.11
C PRO A 213 -63.01 20.45 -1.97
N PHE A 214 -63.91 21.44 -1.93
CA PHE A 214 -64.87 21.62 -0.85
C PHE A 214 -66.26 21.12 -1.25
N VAL A 215 -66.88 20.28 -0.43
CA VAL A 215 -68.24 19.78 -0.67
C VAL A 215 -69.14 20.21 0.48
N TRP A 216 -70.08 21.11 0.25
CA TRP A 216 -71.11 21.42 1.23
C TRP A 216 -72.22 20.37 1.14
N LEU A 217 -72.40 19.58 2.20
CA LEU A 217 -73.41 18.53 2.28
C LEU A 217 -74.59 18.99 3.14
N LEU A 218 -75.74 19.20 2.50
CA LEU A 218 -76.99 19.65 3.12
C LEU A 218 -77.86 18.44 3.44
N ARG A 219 -77.94 18.09 4.72
CA ARG A 219 -78.72 16.96 5.26
C ARG A 219 -80.12 17.40 5.65
N ASP A 220 -81.10 16.50 5.58
CA ASP A 220 -82.52 16.81 5.81
C ASP A 220 -82.97 18.05 5.01
N PHE A 221 -82.53 18.15 3.74
CA PHE A 221 -82.91 19.25 2.87
C PHE A 221 -84.38 19.11 2.42
N LEU A 222 -85.15 20.20 2.55
CA LEU A 222 -86.62 20.21 2.40
C LEU A 222 -87.16 21.36 1.54
N LEU A 223 -86.30 22.16 0.91
CA LEU A 223 -86.73 23.20 -0.02
C LEU A 223 -86.75 22.66 -1.45
N ASP A 224 -87.73 23.08 -2.24
CA ASP A 224 -87.62 23.02 -3.69
C ASP A 224 -86.53 23.99 -4.14
N MET A 225 -85.59 23.51 -4.98
CA MET A 225 -84.49 24.32 -5.49
C MET A 225 -85.00 25.21 -6.64
N GLN A 226 -85.71 26.29 -6.30
CA GLN A 226 -86.23 27.26 -7.25
C GLN A 226 -86.00 28.70 -6.79
N ILE A 227 -85.74 29.60 -7.74
CA ILE A 227 -85.73 31.06 -7.54
C ILE A 227 -86.58 31.69 -8.65
N ASP A 228 -87.52 32.55 -8.27
CA ASP A 228 -88.44 33.26 -9.20
C ASP A 228 -89.17 32.35 -10.21
N GLY A 229 -89.44 31.10 -9.83
CA GLY A 229 -90.07 30.08 -10.68
C GLY A 229 -89.12 29.41 -11.70
N THR A 230 -87.82 29.67 -11.61
CA THR A 230 -86.77 28.94 -12.36
C THR A 230 -86.09 27.91 -11.48
N ASP A 231 -85.87 26.71 -12.02
CA ASP A 231 -85.13 25.64 -11.35
C ASP A 231 -83.66 26.04 -11.14
N LEU A 232 -83.12 25.69 -9.99
CA LEU A 232 -81.79 26.04 -9.51
C LEU A 232 -80.99 24.77 -9.22
N THR A 233 -79.72 24.71 -9.60
CA THR A 233 -78.85 23.62 -9.13
C THR A 233 -78.34 23.89 -7.71
N ALA A 234 -78.03 22.82 -6.96
CA ALA A 234 -77.44 22.94 -5.63
C ALA A 234 -76.14 23.77 -5.63
N ASN A 235 -75.37 23.72 -6.73
CA ASN A 235 -74.14 24.51 -6.91
C ASN A 235 -74.43 26.01 -7.07
N GLU A 236 -75.47 26.39 -7.82
CA GLU A 236 -75.88 27.80 -7.93
C GLU A 236 -76.48 28.33 -6.62
N TYR A 237 -77.16 27.47 -5.85
CA TYR A 237 -77.59 27.78 -4.48
C TYR A 237 -76.39 28.08 -3.56
N LEU A 238 -75.33 27.26 -3.63
CA LEU A 238 -74.09 27.49 -2.88
C LEU A 238 -73.37 28.79 -3.31
N GLU A 239 -73.23 29.05 -4.62
CA GLU A 239 -72.62 30.29 -5.09
C GLU A 239 -73.38 31.53 -4.58
N LYS A 240 -74.72 31.53 -4.71
CA LYS A 240 -75.59 32.61 -4.20
C LYS A 240 -75.56 32.75 -2.66
N ALA A 241 -75.32 31.67 -1.93
CA ALA A 241 -75.15 31.72 -0.48
C ALA A 241 -73.77 32.29 -0.05
N LEU A 242 -72.75 32.11 -0.91
CA LEU A 242 -71.40 32.64 -0.76
C LEU A 242 -71.21 34.05 -1.33
N ASP A 243 -72.19 34.63 -2.02
CA ASP A 243 -72.10 36.02 -2.48
C ASP A 243 -72.16 37.01 -1.32
N ALA A 244 -71.37 38.09 -1.42
CA ALA A 244 -71.25 39.11 -0.39
C ALA A 244 -72.60 39.83 -0.19
N ARG A 245 -73.04 39.94 1.08
CA ARG A 245 -74.32 40.54 1.43
C ARG A 245 -74.15 42.00 1.84
N GLU A 246 -75.12 42.84 1.52
CA GLU A 246 -75.09 44.25 1.94
C GLU A 246 -75.01 44.37 3.47
N ILE A 247 -74.10 45.23 3.93
CA ILE A 247 -73.92 45.53 5.35
C ILE A 247 -74.93 46.61 5.72
N SER A 248 -75.73 46.36 6.77
CA SER A 248 -76.82 47.23 7.15
C SER A 248 -76.30 48.50 7.82
N ALA A 249 -76.33 49.62 7.10
CA ALA A 249 -75.88 50.94 7.58
C ALA A 249 -76.67 51.48 8.79
N THR A 250 -77.79 50.85 9.16
CA THR A 250 -78.64 51.20 10.31
C THR A 250 -78.55 50.19 11.47
N ALA A 251 -77.74 49.14 11.34
CA ALA A 251 -77.54 48.14 12.39
C ALA A 251 -76.56 48.61 13.48
N SER A 252 -76.56 47.93 14.64
CA SER A 252 -75.56 48.19 15.68
C SER A 252 -74.16 47.86 15.18
N GLU A 253 -73.14 48.54 15.72
CA GLU A 253 -71.72 48.31 15.43
C GLU A 253 -71.33 46.81 15.56
N SER A 254 -71.77 46.16 16.64
CA SER A 254 -71.59 44.71 16.86
C SER A 254 -72.25 43.82 15.78
N THR A 255 -73.36 44.27 15.20
CA THR A 255 -74.03 43.57 14.09
C THR A 255 -73.30 43.84 12.78
N ARG A 256 -72.82 45.07 12.57
CA ARG A 256 -72.05 45.51 11.40
C ARG A 256 -70.75 44.72 11.27
N LEU A 257 -69.98 44.65 12.35
CA LEU A 257 -68.77 43.83 12.46
C LEU A 257 -69.05 42.35 12.13
N ARG A 258 -70.11 41.75 12.69
CA ARG A 258 -70.47 40.36 12.37
C ARG A 258 -70.87 40.17 10.90
N GLN A 259 -71.51 41.14 10.26
CA GLN A 259 -71.80 41.12 8.81
C GLN A 259 -70.52 41.22 7.97
N GLU A 260 -69.58 42.08 8.36
CA GLU A 260 -68.25 42.20 7.75
C GLU A 260 -67.46 40.87 7.86
N GLU A 261 -67.46 40.23 9.03
CA GLU A 261 -66.76 38.96 9.26
C GLU A 261 -67.39 37.77 8.52
N ARG A 262 -68.72 37.74 8.38
CA ARG A 262 -69.42 36.77 7.50
C ARG A 262 -69.03 36.95 6.03
N ASN A 263 -68.95 38.20 5.56
CA ASN A 263 -68.51 38.49 4.20
C ASN A 263 -67.01 38.17 3.99
N ARG A 264 -66.16 38.39 4.98
CA ARG A 264 -64.75 37.94 4.98
C ARG A 264 -64.65 36.41 4.91
N THR A 265 -65.52 35.70 5.62
CA THR A 265 -65.62 34.24 5.59
C THR A 265 -66.06 33.72 4.22
N ARG A 266 -67.12 34.31 3.64
CA ARG A 266 -67.54 34.06 2.25
C ARG A 266 -66.41 34.27 1.24
N ALA A 267 -65.70 35.40 1.33
CA ALA A 267 -64.57 35.69 0.46
C ALA A 267 -63.43 34.66 0.62
N SER A 268 -63.09 34.29 1.86
CA SER A 268 -62.08 33.25 2.15
C SER A 268 -62.46 31.92 1.50
N ILE A 269 -63.70 31.47 1.64
CA ILE A 269 -64.21 30.23 1.00
C ILE A 269 -64.09 30.32 -0.53
N ARG A 270 -64.53 31.44 -1.14
CA ARG A 270 -64.49 31.63 -2.60
C ARG A 270 -63.07 31.71 -3.17
N VAL A 271 -62.08 32.14 -2.38
CA VAL A 271 -60.66 32.29 -2.77
C VAL A 271 -59.86 31.00 -2.56
N LEU A 272 -59.98 30.37 -1.39
CA LEU A 272 -59.22 29.15 -1.06
C LEU A 272 -59.73 27.94 -1.84
N PHE A 273 -61.06 27.76 -1.88
CA PHE A 273 -61.68 26.60 -2.50
C PHE A 273 -61.99 26.87 -3.97
N GLY A 274 -60.95 26.83 -4.80
CA GLY A 274 -61.04 26.96 -6.26
C GLY A 274 -61.86 25.85 -6.94
N LYS A 275 -62.07 24.72 -6.27
CA LYS A 275 -63.08 23.71 -6.59
C LYS A 275 -64.02 23.56 -5.41
N ARG A 276 -65.31 23.83 -5.61
CA ARG A 276 -66.35 23.67 -4.60
C ARG A 276 -67.67 23.19 -5.21
N GLU A 277 -68.43 22.43 -4.44
CA GLU A 277 -69.65 21.75 -4.87
C GLU A 277 -70.64 21.66 -3.70
N CYS A 278 -71.92 21.52 -4.01
CA CYS A 278 -73.01 21.41 -3.05
C CYS A 278 -73.83 20.16 -3.36
N LEU A 279 -74.07 19.33 -2.34
CA LEU A 279 -74.84 18.10 -2.45
C LEU A 279 -75.96 18.11 -1.41
N THR A 280 -77.17 17.75 -1.83
CA THR A 280 -78.34 17.62 -0.96
C THR A 280 -78.63 16.15 -0.65
N LEU A 281 -79.10 15.89 0.58
CA LEU A 281 -79.67 14.63 1.00
C LEU A 281 -80.95 14.90 1.78
N VAL A 282 -82.04 14.20 1.41
CA VAL A 282 -83.26 14.17 2.21
C VAL A 282 -83.04 13.42 3.54
N ARG A 283 -83.98 13.56 4.48
CA ARG A 283 -84.00 12.80 5.75
C ARG A 283 -84.14 11.29 5.47
N PRO A 284 -83.29 10.40 6.05
CA PRO A 284 -83.29 8.97 5.72
C PRO A 284 -84.61 8.24 6.00
N VAL A 285 -85.24 8.54 7.14
CA VAL A 285 -86.54 8.01 7.58
C VAL A 285 -87.35 9.11 8.28
N THR A 286 -88.67 8.94 8.34
CA THR A 286 -89.59 9.94 8.92
C THR A 286 -89.78 9.81 10.43
N ASP A 287 -89.70 8.61 11.01
CA ASP A 287 -89.92 8.38 12.45
C ASP A 287 -88.65 8.62 13.30
N GLU A 288 -88.79 9.35 14.42
CA GLU A 288 -87.67 9.70 15.32
C GLU A 288 -87.05 8.52 16.10
N ARG A 289 -87.71 7.37 16.22
CA ARG A 289 -87.19 6.16 16.89
C ARG A 289 -86.31 5.38 15.94
N ASP A 290 -86.74 5.28 14.69
CA ASP A 290 -85.99 4.59 13.64
C ASP A 290 -84.84 5.47 13.13
N LEU A 291 -84.99 6.80 13.10
CA LEU A 291 -83.87 7.72 12.82
C LEU A 291 -82.71 7.58 13.82
N ARG A 292 -83.00 7.30 15.11
CA ARG A 292 -81.96 7.03 16.14
C ARG A 292 -81.20 5.73 15.88
N ARG A 293 -81.77 4.83 15.08
CA ARG A 293 -81.25 3.51 14.72
C ARG A 293 -80.96 3.42 13.21
N ALA A 294 -80.84 4.54 12.50
CA ALA A 294 -80.70 4.55 11.03
C ALA A 294 -79.48 3.77 10.50
N ALA A 295 -78.46 3.51 11.34
CA ALA A 295 -77.32 2.66 11.03
C ALA A 295 -77.61 1.14 11.12
N GLU A 296 -78.72 0.74 11.74
CA GLU A 296 -79.19 -0.65 11.89
C GLU A 296 -80.20 -1.05 10.81
N LEU A 297 -80.86 -0.07 10.16
CA LEU A 297 -81.93 -0.27 9.18
C LEU A 297 -81.41 -0.72 7.82
N ALA A 298 -82.10 -1.67 7.18
CA ALA A 298 -81.85 -2.06 5.79
C ALA A 298 -82.24 -0.94 4.80
N ASP A 299 -81.66 -0.92 3.60
CA ASP A 299 -82.02 0.09 2.57
C ASP A 299 -83.49 0.04 2.15
N SER A 300 -84.16 -1.12 2.32
CA SER A 300 -85.61 -1.27 2.14
C SER A 300 -86.47 -0.64 3.25
N GLU A 301 -85.86 -0.26 4.37
CA GLU A 301 -86.49 0.45 5.49
C GLU A 301 -86.14 1.96 5.46
N LEU A 302 -85.16 2.36 4.66
CA LEU A 302 -84.86 3.75 4.34
C LEU A 302 -85.78 4.26 3.21
N ARG A 303 -85.92 5.58 3.08
CA ARG A 303 -86.66 6.18 1.96
C ARG A 303 -85.96 5.94 0.63
N SER A 304 -86.73 5.61 -0.40
CA SER A 304 -86.29 5.50 -1.81
C SER A 304 -85.45 6.71 -2.25
N GLU A 305 -85.97 7.93 -2.04
CA GLU A 305 -85.26 9.16 -2.42
C GLU A 305 -83.93 9.31 -1.67
N PHE A 306 -83.82 8.84 -0.42
CA PHE A 306 -82.56 8.87 0.32
C PHE A 306 -81.55 7.89 -0.27
N VAL A 307 -81.96 6.66 -0.58
CA VAL A 307 -81.07 5.64 -1.17
C VAL A 307 -80.57 6.09 -2.55
N GLU A 308 -81.46 6.57 -3.43
CA GLU A 308 -81.09 7.06 -4.77
C GLU A 308 -80.14 8.26 -4.73
N GLN A 309 -80.38 9.22 -3.82
CA GLN A 309 -79.48 10.35 -3.59
C GLN A 309 -78.15 9.89 -2.97
N MET A 310 -78.17 8.96 -2.01
CA MET A 310 -76.97 8.43 -1.35
C MET A 310 -76.06 7.69 -2.34
N VAL A 311 -76.61 6.87 -3.25
CA VAL A 311 -75.86 6.24 -4.35
C VAL A 311 -75.21 7.30 -5.25
N SER A 312 -75.96 8.35 -5.58
CA SER A 312 -75.48 9.44 -6.44
C SER A 312 -74.37 10.26 -5.77
N VAL A 313 -74.53 10.59 -4.48
CA VAL A 313 -73.54 11.28 -3.65
C VAL A 313 -72.29 10.42 -3.41
N ARG A 314 -72.45 9.13 -3.10
CA ARG A 314 -71.36 8.13 -2.97
C ARG A 314 -70.53 8.08 -4.25
N ARG A 315 -71.17 7.89 -5.39
CA ARG A 315 -70.50 7.91 -6.71
C ARG A 315 -69.80 9.24 -6.95
N ARG A 316 -70.45 10.37 -6.67
CA ARG A 316 -69.86 11.70 -6.92
C ARG A 316 -68.60 11.94 -6.08
N ILE A 317 -68.70 11.78 -4.76
CA ILE A 317 -67.58 11.98 -3.81
C ILE A 317 -66.40 11.05 -4.11
N LEU A 318 -66.65 9.75 -4.30
CA LEU A 318 -65.58 8.79 -4.55
C LEU A 318 -64.99 8.92 -5.97
N SER A 319 -65.71 9.54 -6.92
CA SER A 319 -65.16 9.92 -8.23
C SER A 319 -64.31 11.20 -8.22
N SER A 320 -64.54 12.09 -7.24
CA SER A 320 -63.94 13.43 -7.21
C SER A 320 -62.77 13.59 -6.23
N VAL A 321 -62.61 12.66 -5.27
CA VAL A 321 -61.49 12.67 -4.32
C VAL A 321 -60.14 12.42 -5.04
N PRO A 322 -59.22 13.41 -5.06
CA PRO A 322 -57.88 13.22 -5.61
C PRO A 322 -56.99 12.47 -4.61
N ALA A 323 -55.78 12.10 -5.04
CA ALA A 323 -54.73 11.74 -4.09
C ALA A 323 -54.42 12.91 -3.14
N LYS A 324 -53.86 12.66 -1.97
CA LYS A 324 -53.32 13.72 -1.11
C LYS A 324 -52.04 14.24 -1.74
N GLU A 325 -52.01 15.52 -2.09
CA GLU A 325 -50.87 16.17 -2.73
C GLU A 325 -50.43 17.41 -1.94
N LEU A 326 -49.12 17.61 -1.85
CA LEU A 326 -48.48 18.86 -1.41
C LEU A 326 -47.40 19.22 -2.42
N PHE A 327 -47.38 20.49 -2.86
CA PHE A 327 -46.42 21.01 -3.85
C PHE A 327 -46.26 20.13 -5.13
N GLY A 328 -47.34 19.49 -5.58
CA GLY A 328 -47.36 18.62 -6.77
C GLY A 328 -46.79 17.21 -6.54
N LYS A 329 -46.44 16.85 -5.30
CA LYS A 329 -46.02 15.50 -4.91
C LYS A 329 -47.19 14.79 -4.21
N VAL A 330 -47.53 13.60 -4.70
CA VAL A 330 -48.50 12.69 -4.07
C VAL A 330 -47.88 12.04 -2.82
N LEU A 331 -48.64 12.02 -1.72
CA LEU A 331 -48.25 11.43 -0.44
C LEU A 331 -48.64 9.94 -0.34
N ASP A 332 -47.78 9.18 0.33
CA ASP A 332 -48.07 7.85 0.87
C ASP A 332 -48.43 7.93 2.37
N GLY A 333 -48.78 6.79 2.97
CA GLY A 333 -49.12 6.69 4.38
C GLY A 333 -48.01 7.13 5.36
N PRO A 334 -46.74 6.69 5.21
CA PRO A 334 -45.62 7.20 6.01
C PRO A 334 -45.42 8.72 5.94
N GLN A 335 -45.53 9.33 4.76
CA GLN A 335 -45.48 10.79 4.61
C GLN A 335 -46.69 11.46 5.29
N MET A 336 -47.86 10.84 5.19
CA MET A 336 -49.08 11.30 5.87
C MET A 336 -48.95 11.23 7.40
N ALA A 337 -48.30 10.20 7.95
CA ALA A 337 -48.02 10.07 9.38
C ALA A 337 -47.11 11.20 9.88
N GLN A 338 -46.04 11.51 9.15
CA GLN A 338 -45.15 12.64 9.47
C GLN A 338 -45.88 14.00 9.40
N LEU A 339 -46.79 14.16 8.44
CA LEU A 339 -47.63 15.37 8.32
C LEU A 339 -48.60 15.52 9.52
N VAL A 340 -49.20 14.42 9.99
CA VAL A 340 -50.06 14.40 11.18
C VAL A 340 -49.28 14.79 12.43
N ARG A 341 -48.08 14.22 12.65
CA ARG A 341 -47.19 14.59 13.77
C ARG A 341 -46.89 16.10 13.72
N CYS A 342 -46.30 16.56 12.62
CA CYS A 342 -45.87 17.96 12.44
C CYS A 342 -46.98 18.99 12.68
N TYR A 343 -48.18 18.82 12.08
CA TYR A 343 -49.27 19.76 12.28
C TYR A 343 -49.83 19.73 13.70
N THR A 344 -49.89 18.57 14.36
CA THR A 344 -50.40 18.43 15.73
C THR A 344 -49.44 19.10 16.73
N ASP A 345 -48.14 18.83 16.61
CA ASP A 345 -47.09 19.45 17.45
C ASP A 345 -47.08 20.97 17.28
N THR A 346 -47.21 21.45 16.05
CA THR A 346 -47.29 22.89 15.76
C THR A 346 -48.50 23.51 16.46
N MET A 347 -49.70 22.94 16.30
CA MET A 347 -50.92 23.44 16.96
C MET A 347 -50.88 23.34 18.49
N ASN A 348 -50.10 22.42 19.07
CA ASN A 348 -49.90 22.33 20.52
C ASN A 348 -49.01 23.45 21.05
N SER A 349 -47.95 23.81 20.31
CA SER A 349 -47.02 24.88 20.70
C SER A 349 -47.65 26.29 20.72
N GLY A 350 -48.90 26.43 20.22
CA GLY A 350 -49.56 27.71 19.99
C GLY A 350 -49.10 28.41 18.70
N ALA A 351 -48.09 27.86 18.01
CA ALA A 351 -47.72 28.27 16.67
C ALA A 351 -48.77 27.80 15.63
N ILE A 352 -48.63 28.35 14.43
CA ILE A 352 -49.53 28.14 13.32
C ILE A 352 -48.93 27.13 12.33
N PRO A 353 -49.72 26.13 11.86
CA PRO A 353 -49.33 25.26 10.76
C PRO A 353 -49.08 25.98 9.43
N ASP A 354 -47.81 26.23 9.13
CA ASP A 354 -47.33 26.62 7.81
C ASP A 354 -47.22 25.35 6.92
N ILE A 355 -47.93 25.35 5.79
CA ILE A 355 -47.99 24.22 4.85
C ILE A 355 -46.61 23.95 4.23
N LYS A 356 -45.80 24.98 3.99
CA LYS A 356 -44.45 24.87 3.43
C LYS A 356 -43.46 24.37 4.47
N ALA A 357 -43.52 24.89 5.70
CA ALA A 357 -42.66 24.40 6.79
C ALA A 357 -42.93 22.92 7.12
N ALA A 358 -44.21 22.52 7.16
CA ALA A 358 -44.58 21.13 7.36
C ALA A 358 -44.16 20.23 6.19
N TRP A 359 -44.21 20.72 4.95
CA TRP A 359 -43.66 19.99 3.81
C TRP A 359 -42.14 19.85 3.87
N GLU A 360 -41.41 20.89 4.29
CA GLU A 360 -39.96 20.83 4.49
C GLU A 360 -39.58 19.81 5.57
N TYR A 361 -40.34 19.75 6.67
CA TYR A 361 -40.20 18.71 7.71
C TYR A 361 -40.45 17.28 7.16
N VAL A 362 -41.58 17.06 6.47
CA VAL A 362 -41.94 15.75 5.88
C VAL A 362 -40.91 15.34 4.83
N ALA A 363 -40.44 16.27 3.99
CA ALA A 363 -39.42 16.01 2.98
C ALA A 363 -38.07 15.65 3.62
N ASP A 364 -37.65 16.32 4.70
CA ASP A 364 -36.40 15.99 5.39
C ASP A 364 -36.48 14.61 6.07
N ALA A 365 -37.52 14.36 6.86
CA ALA A 365 -37.76 13.05 7.49
C ALA A 365 -37.81 11.90 6.47
N THR A 366 -38.49 12.10 5.34
CA THR A 366 -38.54 11.13 4.23
C THR A 366 -37.17 10.93 3.59
N CYS A 367 -36.35 11.99 3.44
CA CYS A 367 -34.99 11.87 2.92
C CYS A 367 -34.04 11.18 3.90
N GLN A 368 -34.20 11.38 5.22
CA GLN A 368 -33.45 10.67 6.25
C GLN A 368 -33.81 9.18 6.29
N ALA A 369 -35.10 8.82 6.24
CA ALA A 369 -35.53 7.43 6.17
C ALA A 369 -35.07 6.74 4.87
N ALA A 370 -35.10 7.45 3.73
CA ALA A 370 -34.56 6.97 2.47
C ALA A 370 -33.03 6.79 2.50
N LEU A 371 -32.30 7.63 3.24
CA LEU A 371 -30.86 7.51 3.48
C LEU A 371 -30.53 6.27 4.32
N ALA A 372 -31.23 6.08 5.43
CA ALA A 372 -31.03 4.92 6.32
C ALA A 372 -31.25 3.60 5.58
N ALA A 373 -32.38 3.45 4.88
CA ALA A 373 -32.67 2.26 4.09
C ALA A 373 -31.69 2.03 2.91
N ALA A 374 -31.12 3.10 2.35
CA ALA A 374 -30.10 2.97 1.31
C ALA A 374 -28.72 2.56 1.87
N ILE A 375 -28.38 3.01 3.09
CA ILE A 375 -27.20 2.57 3.83
C ILE A 375 -27.33 1.09 4.21
N GLU A 376 -28.47 0.68 4.80
CA GLU A 376 -28.76 -0.71 5.17
C GLU A 376 -28.63 -1.67 3.97
N VAL A 377 -29.20 -1.33 2.82
CA VAL A 377 -29.09 -2.11 1.59
C VAL A 377 -27.66 -2.14 1.06
N TYR A 378 -26.94 -1.01 1.08
CA TYR A 378 -25.53 -0.97 0.67
C TYR A 378 -24.67 -1.88 1.56
N ASP A 379 -24.78 -1.76 2.88
CA ASP A 379 -23.98 -2.51 3.85
C ASP A 379 -24.31 -4.00 3.80
N THR A 380 -25.59 -4.38 3.68
CA THR A 380 -26.02 -5.78 3.54
C THR A 380 -25.39 -6.45 2.30
N VAL A 381 -25.29 -5.74 1.16
CA VAL A 381 -24.62 -6.27 -0.03
C VAL A 381 -23.09 -6.28 0.18
N MET A 382 -22.52 -5.26 0.83
CA MET A 382 -21.07 -5.21 1.09
C MET A 382 -20.59 -6.20 2.16
N GLU A 383 -21.43 -6.65 3.11
CA GLU A 383 -21.10 -7.71 4.07
C GLU A 383 -20.64 -9.00 3.35
N THR A 384 -21.16 -9.28 2.16
CA THR A 384 -20.72 -10.42 1.32
C THR A 384 -19.22 -10.38 0.97
N THR A 385 -18.61 -9.19 0.89
CA THR A 385 -17.17 -9.03 0.64
C THR A 385 -16.31 -9.41 1.85
N THR A 386 -16.90 -9.47 3.06
CA THR A 386 -16.18 -9.80 4.29
C THR A 386 -16.02 -11.31 4.50
N GLY A 387 -16.79 -12.14 3.80
CA GLY A 387 -16.74 -13.61 3.94
C GLY A 387 -17.28 -14.14 5.27
N LYS A 388 -17.72 -13.29 6.21
CA LYS A 388 -18.51 -13.73 7.36
C LYS A 388 -19.88 -14.21 6.86
N LYS A 389 -20.41 -15.28 7.46
CA LYS A 389 -21.83 -15.60 7.32
C LYS A 389 -22.66 -14.46 7.93
N PRO A 390 -23.84 -14.12 7.38
CA PRO A 390 -24.66 -13.04 7.90
C PRO A 390 -25.04 -13.33 9.35
N SER A 391 -24.54 -12.52 10.27
CA SER A 391 -24.93 -12.55 11.67
C SER A 391 -26.30 -11.91 11.80
N SER A 392 -27.29 -12.65 12.28
CA SER A 392 -28.64 -12.13 12.52
C SER A 392 -28.62 -11.09 13.64
N LYS A 393 -28.44 -9.81 13.28
CA LYS A 393 -28.59 -8.66 14.19
C LYS A 393 -30.08 -8.46 14.49
N THR A 394 -30.59 -9.17 15.49
CA THR A 394 -31.76 -8.68 16.24
C THR A 394 -31.37 -7.39 16.97
N SER A 395 -32.19 -6.35 16.83
CA SER A 395 -31.95 -5.02 17.37
C SER A 395 -31.99 -4.97 18.89
N SER A 396 -30.96 -4.37 19.47
CA SER A 396 -31.06 -3.61 20.72
C SER A 396 -30.18 -2.36 20.56
N GLU A 397 -30.81 -1.23 20.30
CA GLU A 397 -30.17 0.08 20.41
C GLU A 397 -29.97 0.41 21.89
N ASP A 398 -28.83 1.00 22.25
CA ASP A 398 -28.71 2.09 23.22
C ASP A 398 -27.23 2.54 23.31
N ASP A 399 -27.01 3.74 23.88
CA ASP A 399 -25.73 4.36 24.23
C ASP A 399 -24.65 4.48 23.14
N ALA A 400 -24.70 5.60 22.41
CA ALA A 400 -23.58 6.11 21.63
C ALA A 400 -22.86 7.22 22.41
N ASP A 401 -21.77 6.90 23.11
CA ASP A 401 -20.96 7.87 23.86
C ASP A 401 -19.44 7.75 23.56
N GLU A 402 -18.96 8.72 22.78
CA GLU A 402 -17.64 9.39 22.80
C GLU A 402 -16.28 8.65 22.64
N VAL A 403 -15.26 9.49 22.36
CA VAL A 403 -13.79 9.35 22.49
C VAL A 403 -12.97 8.78 21.31
N ASP A 404 -11.93 9.53 20.94
CA ASP A 404 -10.83 9.16 20.02
C ASP A 404 -10.01 7.96 20.52
N GLY A 405 -9.54 7.12 19.60
CA GLY A 405 -8.65 6.00 19.95
C GLY A 405 -7.87 5.42 18.77
N ASP A 406 -6.70 5.97 18.47
CA ASP A 406 -5.63 5.25 17.75
C ASP A 406 -5.05 4.15 18.67
N ALA A 407 -5.84 3.10 18.89
CA ALA A 407 -5.45 1.90 19.62
C ALA A 407 -5.15 0.78 18.63
N GLU A 408 -3.88 0.43 18.48
CA GLU A 408 -3.49 -0.85 17.86
C GLU A 408 -3.84 -1.99 18.83
N GLU A 409 -5.08 -2.47 18.78
CA GLU A 409 -5.43 -3.75 19.37
C GLU A 409 -4.78 -4.89 18.58
N ASP A 410 -3.53 -5.19 18.92
CA ASP A 410 -2.90 -6.50 18.71
C ASP A 410 -3.60 -7.56 19.58
N ASN A 411 -4.87 -7.82 19.25
CA ASN A 411 -5.63 -8.93 19.78
C ASN A 411 -5.15 -10.23 19.09
N ASP A 412 -4.00 -10.73 19.55
CA ASP A 412 -3.41 -12.04 19.21
C ASP A 412 -4.30 -13.19 19.73
N ALA A 413 -5.48 -13.32 19.12
CA ALA A 413 -6.39 -14.45 19.30
C ALA A 413 -6.19 -15.42 18.13
N ASP A 414 -5.60 -16.58 18.42
CA ASP A 414 -5.26 -17.64 17.45
C ASP A 414 -6.52 -18.43 17.01
N GLY A 415 -7.47 -17.70 16.40
CA GLY A 415 -8.80 -18.17 15.99
C GLY A 415 -8.87 -18.57 14.51
N ASP A 416 -9.43 -19.74 14.24
CA ASP A 416 -9.40 -20.43 12.94
C ASP A 416 -10.41 -19.88 11.89
N ASP A 417 -10.37 -18.57 11.62
CA ASP A 417 -11.16 -17.88 10.56
C ASP A 417 -10.43 -17.86 9.19
N ASP A 418 -9.40 -18.70 9.02
CA ASP A 418 -8.55 -18.78 7.82
C ASP A 418 -9.29 -19.38 6.59
N THR A 419 -10.56 -19.74 6.73
CA THR A 419 -11.41 -20.35 5.68
C THR A 419 -12.24 -19.35 4.86
N ALA A 420 -12.33 -18.08 5.28
CA ALA A 420 -13.15 -17.08 4.62
C ALA A 420 -12.53 -16.59 3.29
N THR A 421 -13.08 -17.08 2.17
CA THR A 421 -12.62 -16.91 0.77
C THR A 421 -12.15 -15.49 0.43
N ILE A 422 -10.92 -15.37 -0.08
CA ILE A 422 -10.31 -14.08 -0.43
C ILE A 422 -10.62 -13.72 -1.88
N ILE A 423 -11.66 -12.91 -2.08
CA ILE A 423 -12.08 -12.40 -3.38
C ILE A 423 -10.98 -11.59 -4.09
N SER A 424 -11.01 -11.58 -5.43
CA SER A 424 -10.17 -10.70 -6.24
C SER A 424 -10.64 -9.24 -6.17
N GLN A 425 -9.78 -8.32 -6.58
CA GLN A 425 -10.15 -6.90 -6.69
C GLN A 425 -11.28 -6.67 -7.71
N ALA A 426 -11.31 -7.44 -8.81
CA ALA A 426 -12.34 -7.32 -9.83
C ALA A 426 -13.73 -7.75 -9.31
N GLU A 427 -13.78 -8.80 -8.48
CA GLU A 427 -15.00 -9.24 -7.82
C GLU A 427 -15.45 -8.23 -6.75
N PHE A 428 -14.54 -7.69 -5.96
CA PHE A 428 -14.84 -6.61 -5.02
C PHE A 428 -15.41 -5.37 -5.73
N GLU A 429 -14.80 -4.94 -6.84
CA GLU A 429 -15.28 -3.78 -7.61
C GLU A 429 -16.64 -4.03 -8.27
N LYS A 430 -16.92 -5.28 -8.67
CA LYS A 430 -18.26 -5.69 -9.14
C LYS A 430 -19.30 -5.61 -8.01
N ILE A 431 -19.03 -6.18 -6.84
CA ILE A 431 -19.95 -6.17 -5.70
C ILE A 431 -20.20 -4.74 -5.21
N TYR A 432 -19.14 -3.91 -5.10
CA TYR A 432 -19.28 -2.49 -4.78
C TYR A 432 -20.19 -1.75 -5.76
N LYS A 433 -20.06 -2.02 -7.07
CA LYS A 433 -20.89 -1.36 -8.09
C LYS A 433 -22.37 -1.78 -7.96
N ASP A 434 -22.62 -3.05 -7.70
CA ASP A 434 -23.97 -3.59 -7.50
C ASP A 434 -24.63 -3.02 -6.23
N ALA A 435 -23.92 -3.06 -5.09
CA ALA A 435 -24.34 -2.40 -3.85
C ALA A 435 -24.64 -0.90 -4.06
N GLN A 436 -23.80 -0.22 -4.84
CA GLN A 436 -24.01 1.18 -5.21
C GLN A 436 -25.25 1.40 -6.07
N GLU A 437 -25.52 0.54 -7.05
CA GLU A 437 -26.66 0.66 -7.95
C GLU A 437 -27.99 0.37 -7.22
N GLN A 438 -28.01 -0.64 -6.34
CA GLN A 438 -29.16 -0.97 -5.50
C GLN A 438 -29.48 0.15 -4.48
N ALA A 439 -28.49 0.60 -3.71
CA ALA A 439 -28.67 1.67 -2.72
C ALA A 439 -29.12 2.99 -3.36
N LEU A 440 -28.52 3.37 -4.49
CA LEU A 440 -28.95 4.56 -5.25
C LEU A 440 -30.36 4.42 -5.82
N THR A 441 -30.80 3.20 -6.16
CA THR A 441 -32.17 2.95 -6.64
C THR A 441 -33.19 3.12 -5.52
N VAL A 442 -32.94 2.52 -4.35
CA VAL A 442 -33.78 2.68 -3.15
C VAL A 442 -33.86 4.15 -2.72
N PHE A 443 -32.71 4.84 -2.64
CA PHE A 443 -32.67 6.25 -2.27
C PHE A 443 -33.45 7.14 -3.25
N LYS A 444 -33.25 6.96 -4.57
CA LYS A 444 -33.94 7.76 -5.60
C LYS A 444 -35.46 7.57 -5.60
N ALA A 445 -35.93 6.35 -5.32
CA ALA A 445 -37.34 6.01 -5.30
C ALA A 445 -38.06 6.54 -4.05
N ARG A 446 -37.42 6.46 -2.87
CA ARG A 446 -38.03 6.86 -1.59
C ARG A 446 -37.88 8.34 -1.25
N SER A 447 -36.77 9.00 -1.60
CA SER A 447 -36.56 10.42 -1.24
C SER A 447 -37.33 11.41 -2.13
N VAL A 448 -37.70 12.55 -1.55
CA VAL A 448 -38.46 13.64 -2.19
C VAL A 448 -37.52 14.69 -2.81
N GLU A 449 -37.90 15.40 -3.87
CA GLU A 449 -37.05 16.45 -4.45
C GLU A 449 -36.98 17.69 -3.53
N GLY A 450 -35.76 18.20 -3.31
CA GLY A 450 -35.50 19.33 -2.41
C GLY A 450 -34.05 19.39 -1.91
N THR A 451 -33.78 20.37 -1.05
CA THR A 451 -32.48 20.59 -0.39
C THR A 451 -32.05 19.40 0.47
N SER A 452 -32.97 18.83 1.25
CA SER A 452 -32.74 17.65 2.09
C SER A 452 -32.28 16.42 1.30
N ARG A 453 -32.80 16.18 0.10
CA ARG A 453 -32.34 15.10 -0.79
C ARG A 453 -30.92 15.33 -1.28
N ALA A 454 -30.53 16.57 -1.58
CA ALA A 454 -29.15 16.89 -1.93
C ALA A 454 -28.19 16.64 -0.75
N ALA A 455 -28.57 17.05 0.46
CA ALA A 455 -27.79 16.80 1.68
C ALA A 455 -27.66 15.30 2.00
N CYS A 456 -28.79 14.56 1.98
CA CYS A 456 -28.81 13.13 2.24
C CYS A 456 -28.07 12.33 1.15
N PHE A 457 -28.15 12.74 -0.12
CA PHE A 457 -27.37 12.13 -1.21
C PHE A 457 -25.85 12.29 -1.02
N GLN A 458 -25.40 13.45 -0.52
CA GLN A 458 -23.99 13.64 -0.17
C GLN A 458 -23.58 12.78 1.02
N LYS A 459 -24.41 12.66 2.07
CA LYS A 459 -24.18 11.74 3.20
C LYS A 459 -24.06 10.28 2.72
N LEU A 460 -24.98 9.81 1.86
CA LEU A 460 -24.93 8.46 1.27
C LEU A 460 -23.62 8.25 0.49
N LYS A 461 -23.25 9.20 -0.37
CA LYS A 461 -22.01 9.14 -1.16
C LYS A 461 -20.76 9.12 -0.28
N GLN A 462 -20.72 9.93 0.79
CA GLN A 462 -19.63 9.95 1.77
C GLN A 462 -19.51 8.59 2.47
N HIS A 463 -20.63 8.04 2.97
CA HIS A 463 -20.67 6.74 3.62
C HIS A 463 -20.09 5.63 2.72
N MET A 464 -20.57 5.54 1.48
CA MET A 464 -20.11 4.53 0.52
C MET A 464 -18.62 4.66 0.16
N HIS A 465 -18.08 5.88 0.09
CA HIS A 465 -16.65 6.10 -0.14
C HIS A 465 -15.79 5.74 1.08
N ALA A 466 -16.25 6.03 2.30
CA ALA A 466 -15.59 5.63 3.54
C ALA A 466 -15.57 4.10 3.70
N GLN A 467 -16.74 3.45 3.63
CA GLN A 467 -16.92 1.99 3.58
C GLN A 467 -15.99 1.33 2.55
N ARG A 468 -16.00 1.81 1.29
CA ARG A 468 -15.12 1.27 0.23
C ARG A 468 -13.64 1.35 0.61
N THR A 469 -13.21 2.45 1.22
CA THR A 469 -11.80 2.66 1.60
C THR A 469 -11.39 1.69 2.71
N ILE A 470 -12.24 1.53 3.73
CA ILE A 470 -12.05 0.59 4.84
C ILE A 470 -11.98 -0.86 4.33
N LEU A 471 -12.96 -1.27 3.52
CA LEU A 471 -13.06 -2.65 3.01
C LEU A 471 -11.91 -3.00 2.05
N ILE A 472 -11.45 -2.07 1.19
CA ILE A 472 -10.25 -2.28 0.37
C ILE A 472 -9.01 -2.47 1.25
N ALA A 473 -8.83 -1.67 2.31
CA ALA A 473 -7.71 -1.80 3.22
C ALA A 473 -7.74 -3.14 3.98
N GLN A 474 -8.92 -3.58 4.44
CA GLN A 474 -9.11 -4.88 5.08
C GLN A 474 -8.82 -6.05 4.11
N LEU A 475 -9.31 -5.98 2.87
CA LEU A 475 -9.07 -6.99 1.83
C LEU A 475 -7.57 -7.10 1.49
N GLN A 476 -6.86 -5.95 1.38
CA GLN A 476 -5.42 -5.94 1.18
C GLN A 476 -4.66 -6.54 2.39
N ARG A 477 -5.02 -6.17 3.63
CA ARG A 477 -4.41 -6.74 4.85
C ARG A 477 -4.63 -8.27 4.93
N ARG A 478 -5.82 -8.77 4.60
CA ARG A 478 -6.14 -10.22 4.58
C ARG A 478 -5.40 -10.98 3.49
N SER A 479 -5.47 -10.50 2.25
CA SER A 479 -4.73 -11.11 1.13
C SER A 479 -3.22 -11.11 1.40
N SER A 480 -2.66 -10.05 2.00
CA SER A 480 -1.24 -10.00 2.34
C SER A 480 -0.86 -11.03 3.41
N ARG A 481 -1.64 -11.16 4.49
CA ARG A 481 -1.41 -12.19 5.52
C ARG A 481 -1.50 -13.61 4.94
N PHE A 482 -2.49 -13.89 4.10
CA PHE A 482 -2.63 -15.19 3.42
C PHE A 482 -1.46 -15.49 2.49
N CYS A 483 -1.06 -14.54 1.63
CA CYS A 483 0.06 -14.73 0.72
C CYS A 483 1.38 -14.96 1.47
N VAL A 484 1.61 -14.28 2.60
CA VAL A 484 2.78 -14.53 3.47
C VAL A 484 2.70 -15.91 4.14
N LYS A 485 1.52 -16.35 4.63
CA LYS A 485 1.32 -17.73 5.14
C LYS A 485 1.63 -18.80 4.07
N VAL A 486 1.27 -18.57 2.81
CA VAL A 486 1.61 -19.47 1.69
C VAL A 486 3.12 -19.43 1.40
N LEU A 487 3.72 -18.24 1.25
CA LEU A 487 5.14 -18.09 0.95
C LEU A 487 6.05 -18.67 2.04
N ALA A 488 5.69 -18.56 3.32
CA ALA A 488 6.41 -19.21 4.41
C ALA A 488 6.43 -20.74 4.27
N LYS A 489 5.28 -21.36 3.90
CA LYS A 489 5.19 -22.81 3.64
C LYS A 489 6.04 -23.22 2.43
N LEU A 490 6.01 -22.44 1.34
CA LEU A 490 6.80 -22.70 0.13
C LEU A 490 8.31 -22.51 0.36
N ARG A 491 8.72 -21.42 1.02
CA ARG A 491 10.11 -21.16 1.47
C ARG A 491 10.65 -22.34 2.27
N ALA A 492 9.89 -22.80 3.27
CA ALA A 492 10.29 -23.93 4.11
C ALA A 492 10.43 -25.23 3.31
N ARG A 493 9.52 -25.48 2.35
CA ARG A 493 9.50 -26.69 1.51
C ARG A 493 10.61 -26.73 0.47
N PHE A 494 10.79 -25.66 -0.29
CA PHE A 494 11.63 -25.63 -1.49
C PHE A 494 13.01 -25.03 -1.26
N LEU A 495 13.17 -24.05 -0.37
CA LEU A 495 14.46 -23.38 -0.13
C LEU A 495 15.14 -23.88 1.15
N THR A 496 14.49 -23.72 2.31
CA THR A 496 15.16 -23.92 3.61
C THR A 496 15.49 -25.38 3.89
N ARG A 497 14.55 -26.32 3.66
CA ARG A 497 14.80 -27.76 3.92
C ARG A 497 15.86 -28.36 2.98
N PRO A 498 15.82 -28.16 1.65
CA PRO A 498 16.85 -28.75 0.78
C PRO A 498 18.23 -28.10 0.96
N LEU A 499 18.30 -26.82 1.37
CA LEU A 499 19.58 -26.15 1.68
C LEU A 499 20.23 -26.73 2.93
N ALA A 500 19.44 -26.98 3.99
CA ALA A 500 19.92 -27.67 5.18
C ALA A 500 20.45 -29.08 4.85
N ALA A 501 19.75 -29.78 3.94
CA ALA A 501 20.14 -31.10 3.42
C ALA A 501 21.30 -31.10 2.40
N GLY A 502 21.86 -29.94 2.04
CA GLY A 502 23.01 -29.83 1.13
C GLY A 502 22.71 -29.99 -0.36
N ALA A 503 21.44 -29.84 -0.79
CA ALA A 503 21.03 -30.08 -2.17
C ALA A 503 21.76 -29.20 -3.23
N TRP A 504 22.28 -28.03 -2.82
CA TRP A 504 23.06 -27.15 -3.70
C TRP A 504 24.58 -27.36 -3.65
N ASP A 505 25.10 -28.12 -2.67
CA ASP A 505 26.56 -28.25 -2.48
C ASP A 505 27.22 -28.87 -3.72
N ALA A 506 26.62 -29.96 -4.23
CA ALA A 506 27.06 -30.72 -5.41
C ALA A 506 26.51 -30.20 -6.76
N ALA A 507 25.79 -29.07 -6.80
CA ALA A 507 25.24 -28.53 -8.04
C ALA A 507 26.36 -27.94 -8.94
N ALA A 508 26.43 -28.40 -10.19
CA ALA A 508 27.41 -27.98 -11.19
C ALA A 508 27.27 -26.49 -11.57
N SER A 509 26.03 -26.02 -11.69
CA SER A 509 25.67 -24.60 -11.74
C SER A 509 24.67 -24.33 -10.63
N LYS A 510 25.06 -23.50 -9.65
CA LYS A 510 24.22 -23.17 -8.49
C LYS A 510 23.08 -22.22 -8.87
N ASP A 511 23.31 -21.38 -9.86
CA ASP A 511 22.33 -20.44 -10.40
C ASP A 511 21.22 -21.16 -11.17
N GLU A 512 21.56 -22.17 -12.00
CA GLU A 512 20.58 -23.02 -12.69
C GLU A 512 19.74 -23.84 -11.69
N ALA A 513 20.38 -24.43 -10.67
CA ALA A 513 19.69 -25.19 -9.63
C ALA A 513 18.76 -24.30 -8.78
N PHE A 514 19.14 -23.04 -8.53
CA PHE A 514 18.27 -22.06 -7.89
C PHE A 514 17.10 -21.65 -8.81
N GLN A 515 17.36 -21.33 -10.09
CA GLN A 515 16.33 -20.92 -11.04
C GLN A 515 15.25 -22.01 -11.19
N ALA A 516 15.64 -23.27 -11.43
CA ALA A 516 14.70 -24.38 -11.57
C ALA A 516 13.87 -24.63 -10.28
N THR A 517 14.43 -24.29 -9.10
CA THR A 517 13.69 -24.33 -7.83
C THR A 517 12.71 -23.16 -7.70
N MET A 518 13.09 -21.98 -8.20
CA MET A 518 12.25 -20.78 -8.20
C MET A 518 11.10 -20.87 -9.21
N ASP A 519 11.32 -21.43 -10.40
CA ASP A 519 10.27 -21.62 -11.41
C ASP A 519 9.13 -22.49 -10.85
N VAL A 520 9.47 -23.59 -10.16
CA VAL A 520 8.50 -24.47 -9.48
C VAL A 520 7.85 -23.79 -8.27
N LEU A 521 8.58 -22.94 -7.55
CA LEU A 521 8.02 -22.16 -6.44
C LEU A 521 6.99 -21.13 -6.95
N GLU A 522 7.28 -20.46 -8.07
CA GLU A 522 6.37 -19.50 -8.71
C GLU A 522 5.12 -20.19 -9.26
N GLU A 523 5.24 -21.33 -9.95
CA GLU A 523 4.08 -22.10 -10.43
C GLU A 523 3.14 -22.50 -9.28
N VAL A 524 3.71 -23.05 -8.20
CA VAL A 524 2.93 -23.48 -7.02
C VAL A 524 2.31 -22.27 -6.30
N TYR A 525 3.05 -21.16 -6.17
CA TYR A 525 2.52 -19.92 -5.59
C TYR A 525 1.39 -19.31 -6.44
N GLU A 526 1.54 -19.28 -7.76
CA GLU A 526 0.53 -18.74 -8.66
C GLU A 526 -0.76 -19.59 -8.65
N ARG A 527 -0.67 -20.88 -8.30
CA ARG A 527 -1.85 -21.72 -8.03
C ARG A 527 -2.44 -21.57 -6.63
N GLU A 528 -1.62 -21.43 -5.59
CA GLU A 528 -2.06 -21.51 -4.18
C GLU A 528 -2.37 -20.15 -3.53
N ALA A 529 -1.82 -19.03 -4.04
CA ALA A 529 -2.04 -17.70 -3.47
C ALA A 529 -3.14 -16.88 -4.17
N GLN A 530 -3.87 -16.05 -3.42
CA GLN A 530 -5.11 -15.40 -3.86
C GLN A 530 -5.28 -13.95 -3.33
N GLY A 531 -6.13 -13.19 -4.02
CA GLY A 531 -6.46 -11.80 -3.68
C GLY A 531 -5.46 -10.74 -4.19
N PRO A 532 -5.75 -9.43 -3.95
CA PRO A 532 -5.00 -8.32 -4.54
C PRO A 532 -3.53 -8.19 -4.12
N ALA A 533 -3.14 -8.70 -2.94
CA ALA A 533 -1.76 -8.56 -2.46
C ALA A 533 -0.78 -9.53 -3.12
N LYS A 534 -1.26 -10.54 -3.85
CA LYS A 534 -0.49 -11.67 -4.40
C LYS A 534 0.84 -11.28 -5.05
N LYS A 535 0.82 -10.33 -6.00
CA LYS A 535 2.04 -9.87 -6.68
C LYS A 535 2.98 -9.09 -5.76
N LYS A 536 2.44 -8.22 -4.89
CA LYS A 536 3.23 -7.43 -3.93
C LYS A 536 3.96 -8.34 -2.92
N ALA A 537 3.27 -9.33 -2.37
CA ALA A 537 3.84 -10.31 -1.45
C ALA A 537 4.95 -11.14 -2.12
N PHE A 538 4.75 -11.56 -3.37
CA PHE A 538 5.77 -12.29 -4.13
C PHE A 538 7.02 -11.45 -4.40
N TYR A 539 6.88 -10.20 -4.85
CA TYR A 539 8.02 -9.30 -5.02
C TYR A 539 8.75 -8.98 -3.70
N GLN A 540 8.03 -8.93 -2.58
CA GLN A 540 8.65 -8.75 -1.26
C GLN A 540 9.45 -9.99 -0.83
N PHE A 541 8.92 -11.19 -1.06
CA PHE A 541 9.63 -12.46 -0.88
C PHE A 541 10.88 -12.55 -1.76
N LEU A 542 10.75 -12.27 -3.07
CA LEU A 542 11.88 -12.22 -4.00
C LEU A 542 12.95 -11.20 -3.58
N ARG A 543 12.57 -10.08 -2.96
CA ARG A 543 13.52 -9.04 -2.52
C ARG A 543 14.21 -9.34 -1.18
N ILE A 544 13.59 -10.11 -0.29
CA ILE A 544 14.08 -10.32 1.09
C ILE A 544 14.49 -11.78 1.30
N ASP A 545 13.58 -12.72 1.12
CA ASP A 545 13.83 -14.14 1.41
C ASP A 545 14.82 -14.78 0.43
N SER A 546 14.85 -14.37 -0.85
CA SER A 546 15.85 -14.88 -1.80
C SER A 546 17.27 -14.42 -1.42
N VAL A 547 17.43 -13.16 -0.98
CA VAL A 547 18.72 -12.60 -0.55
C VAL A 547 19.22 -13.31 0.71
N ASN A 548 18.32 -13.53 1.68
CA ASN A 548 18.63 -14.31 2.88
C ASN A 548 19.01 -15.78 2.56
N PHE A 549 18.38 -16.39 1.55
CA PHE A 549 18.76 -17.71 1.05
C PHE A 549 20.17 -17.70 0.45
N PHE A 550 20.48 -16.73 -0.42
CA PHE A 550 21.81 -16.59 -1.02
C PHE A 550 22.89 -16.34 0.04
N GLU A 551 22.64 -15.46 1.02
CA GLU A 551 23.56 -15.24 2.14
C GLU A 551 23.82 -16.53 2.92
N THR A 552 22.77 -17.30 3.24
CA THR A 552 22.90 -18.60 3.93
C THR A 552 23.71 -19.61 3.10
N LEU A 553 23.50 -19.64 1.77
CA LEU A 553 24.25 -20.50 0.85
C LEU A 553 25.72 -20.09 0.74
N PHE A 554 26.02 -18.78 0.65
CA PHE A 554 27.39 -18.27 0.61
C PHE A 554 28.14 -18.54 1.93
N GLN A 555 27.49 -18.33 3.08
CA GLN A 555 28.05 -18.69 4.40
C GLN A 555 28.34 -20.20 4.50
N ARG A 556 27.42 -21.05 4.02
CA ARG A 556 27.63 -22.51 3.96
C ARG A 556 28.84 -22.87 3.11
N MET A 557 28.94 -22.33 1.88
CA MET A 557 30.08 -22.60 0.98
C MET A 557 31.42 -22.12 1.57
N ALA A 558 31.47 -20.92 2.15
CA ALA A 558 32.66 -20.43 2.85
C ALA A 558 33.10 -21.40 3.95
N SER A 559 32.15 -21.90 4.76
CA SER A 559 32.43 -22.89 5.81
C SER A 559 32.84 -24.28 5.29
N SER A 560 32.63 -24.59 4.00
CA SER A 560 33.17 -25.80 3.35
C SER A 560 34.60 -25.55 2.90
N HIS A 561 34.83 -24.47 2.13
CA HIS A 561 36.15 -24.12 1.63
C HIS A 561 37.15 -23.87 2.78
N ASP A 562 36.74 -23.28 3.91
CA ASP A 562 37.63 -23.11 5.07
C ASP A 562 37.96 -24.44 5.78
N LYS A 563 37.10 -25.47 5.72
CA LYS A 563 37.42 -26.83 6.20
C LYS A 563 38.42 -27.51 5.26
N GLU A 564 38.13 -27.53 3.96
CA GLU A 564 39.02 -28.07 2.93
C GLU A 564 40.41 -27.42 3.01
N LYS A 565 40.45 -26.08 3.18
CA LYS A 565 41.67 -25.31 3.38
C LYS A 565 42.39 -25.66 4.69
N ALA A 566 41.68 -25.92 5.78
CA ALA A 566 42.28 -26.39 7.04
C ALA A 566 42.89 -27.81 6.88
N GLU A 567 42.21 -28.71 6.16
CA GLU A 567 42.72 -30.04 5.81
C GLU A 567 43.98 -29.95 4.93
N TRP A 568 43.98 -29.07 3.92
CA TRP A 568 45.17 -28.77 3.10
C TRP A 568 46.31 -28.14 3.91
N GLN A 569 46.02 -27.23 4.84
CA GLN A 569 47.02 -26.63 5.74
C GLN A 569 47.63 -27.68 6.66
N HIS A 570 46.82 -28.53 7.28
CA HIS A 570 47.32 -29.62 8.13
C HIS A 570 48.17 -30.63 7.34
N THR A 571 47.75 -30.98 6.12
CA THR A 571 48.52 -31.84 5.21
C THR A 571 49.87 -31.20 4.83
N LYS A 572 49.89 -29.88 4.60
CA LYS A 572 51.12 -29.13 4.34
C LYS A 572 52.06 -29.13 5.55
N GLU A 573 51.54 -28.92 6.77
CA GLU A 573 52.33 -28.95 8.01
C GLU A 573 52.97 -30.33 8.25
N GLN A 574 52.23 -31.42 8.01
CA GLN A 574 52.78 -32.78 8.07
C GLN A 574 53.94 -33.00 7.08
N LEU A 575 53.79 -32.53 5.84
CA LEU A 575 54.83 -32.62 4.81
C LEU A 575 56.06 -31.75 5.11
N GLU A 576 55.86 -30.55 5.67
CA GLU A 576 56.95 -29.68 6.10
C GLU A 576 57.71 -30.27 7.29
N HIS A 577 57.05 -30.95 8.22
CA HIS A 577 57.69 -31.68 9.31
C HIS A 577 58.48 -32.91 8.80
N LEU A 578 57.95 -33.66 7.84
CA LEU A 578 58.68 -34.76 7.19
C LEU A 578 59.97 -34.26 6.53
N HIS A 579 59.85 -33.25 5.65
CA HIS A 579 61.01 -32.66 5.00
C HIS A 579 62.02 -32.03 5.98
N ALA A 580 61.57 -31.51 7.13
CA ALA A 580 62.46 -31.03 8.19
C ALA A 580 63.26 -32.16 8.86
N ASN A 581 62.64 -33.33 9.09
CA ASN A 581 63.31 -34.52 9.61
C ASN A 581 64.34 -35.04 8.60
N ASP A 582 63.94 -35.28 7.35
CA ASP A 582 64.82 -35.76 6.28
C ASP A 582 66.05 -34.86 6.13
N LYS A 583 65.83 -33.54 6.18
CA LYS A 583 66.89 -32.51 6.10
C LYS A 583 67.83 -32.52 7.30
N MET A 584 67.40 -32.96 8.48
CA MET A 584 68.29 -33.18 9.62
C MET A 584 69.08 -34.48 9.47
N GLU A 585 68.46 -35.56 8.98
CA GLU A 585 69.17 -36.83 8.72
C GLU A 585 70.25 -36.65 7.65
N TRP A 586 69.93 -36.02 6.51
CA TRP A 586 70.91 -35.68 5.47
C TRP A 586 72.05 -34.80 5.97
N LYS A 587 71.78 -33.84 6.87
CA LYS A 587 72.84 -33.05 7.54
C LYS A 587 73.74 -33.91 8.41
N GLN A 588 73.17 -34.86 9.17
CA GLN A 588 73.92 -35.73 10.06
C GLN A 588 74.79 -36.72 9.28
N GLN A 589 74.26 -37.30 8.19
CA GLN A 589 75.02 -38.12 7.24
C GLN A 589 76.16 -37.32 6.59
N LEU A 590 75.90 -36.07 6.17
CA LEU A 590 76.90 -35.17 5.59
C LEU A 590 78.01 -34.79 6.59
N GLN A 591 77.67 -34.55 7.86
CA GLN A 591 78.66 -34.32 8.93
C GLN A 591 79.52 -35.56 9.20
N GLY A 592 78.92 -36.76 9.22
CA GLY A 592 79.67 -38.01 9.31
C GLY A 592 80.67 -38.19 8.16
N LYS A 593 80.23 -37.95 6.92
CA LYS A 593 81.11 -37.98 5.74
C LYS A 593 82.17 -36.88 5.74
N ALA A 594 81.89 -35.71 6.29
CA ALA A 594 82.90 -34.65 6.46
C ALA A 594 83.99 -35.04 7.48
N MET A 595 83.63 -35.70 8.59
CA MET A 595 84.62 -36.24 9.54
C MET A 595 85.47 -37.36 8.93
N GLU A 596 84.89 -38.24 8.13
CA GLU A 596 85.60 -39.30 7.39
C GLU A 596 86.59 -38.69 6.39
N VAL A 597 86.19 -37.64 5.66
CA VAL A 597 87.10 -36.88 4.78
C VAL A 597 88.21 -36.18 5.57
N GLN A 598 87.94 -35.62 6.76
CA GLN A 598 88.98 -35.02 7.60
C GLN A 598 90.01 -36.06 8.05
N GLN A 599 89.59 -37.26 8.48
CA GLN A 599 90.50 -38.35 8.83
C GLN A 599 91.36 -38.79 7.63
N LEU A 600 90.81 -38.79 6.42
CA LEU A 600 91.55 -39.07 5.18
C LEU A 600 92.55 -37.94 4.82
N LEU A 601 92.26 -36.68 5.17
CA LEU A 601 93.19 -35.56 5.02
C LEU A 601 94.32 -35.60 6.05
N ASP A 602 94.02 -35.89 7.32
CA ASP A 602 95.03 -35.98 8.38
C ASP A 602 95.98 -37.16 8.12
N THR A 603 95.46 -38.30 7.65
CA THR A 603 96.29 -39.45 7.24
C THR A 603 97.06 -39.20 5.95
N LYS A 604 96.53 -38.41 5.00
CA LYS A 604 97.29 -37.92 3.83
C LYS A 604 98.49 -37.06 4.27
N ILE A 605 98.28 -36.10 5.17
CA ILE A 605 99.35 -35.21 5.68
C ILE A 605 100.47 -36.05 6.34
N TYR A 606 100.10 -37.03 7.18
CA TYR A 606 101.05 -37.96 7.80
C TYR A 606 101.87 -38.77 6.76
N LEU A 607 101.26 -39.16 5.63
CA LEU A 607 101.96 -39.86 4.56
C LEU A 607 102.85 -38.93 3.72
N GLU A 608 102.46 -37.67 3.51
CA GLU A 608 103.27 -36.67 2.80
C GLU A 608 104.54 -36.30 3.59
N ASP A 609 104.45 -36.10 4.91
CA ASP A 609 105.61 -35.91 5.79
C ASP A 609 106.57 -37.13 5.77
N LYS A 610 105.99 -38.34 5.79
CA LYS A 610 106.74 -39.60 5.68
C LYS A 610 107.40 -39.80 4.31
N ILE A 611 106.87 -39.19 3.25
CA ILE A 611 107.51 -39.15 1.92
C ILE A 611 108.64 -38.10 1.90
N SER A 612 108.42 -36.92 2.50
CA SER A 612 109.44 -35.86 2.61
C SER A 612 110.69 -36.36 3.34
N THR A 613 110.52 -36.99 4.49
CA THR A 613 111.62 -37.58 5.29
C THR A 613 112.28 -38.80 4.63
N GLN A 614 111.64 -39.46 3.66
CA GLN A 614 112.31 -40.45 2.79
C GLN A 614 113.13 -39.77 1.69
N ALA A 615 112.61 -38.69 1.10
CA ALA A 615 113.30 -37.94 0.05
C ALA A 615 114.60 -37.28 0.54
N GLU A 616 114.62 -36.72 1.75
CA GLU A 616 115.86 -36.19 2.36
C GLU A 616 116.94 -37.29 2.52
N ARG A 617 116.55 -38.48 2.97
CA ARG A 617 117.48 -39.61 3.14
C ARG A 617 118.04 -40.11 1.81
N ILE A 618 117.23 -40.08 0.75
CA ILE A 618 117.70 -40.38 -0.62
C ILE A 618 118.68 -39.31 -1.10
N ALA A 619 118.40 -38.02 -0.87
CA ALA A 619 119.29 -36.92 -1.26
C ALA A 619 120.66 -36.98 -0.56
N ASP A 620 120.71 -37.34 0.74
CA ASP A 620 121.97 -37.53 1.46
C ASP A 620 122.75 -38.78 0.99
N GLN A 621 122.06 -39.87 0.63
CA GLN A 621 122.72 -41.01 -0.03
C GLN A 621 123.29 -40.63 -1.41
N GLN A 622 122.60 -39.79 -2.18
CA GLN A 622 123.11 -39.30 -3.46
C GLN A 622 124.34 -38.39 -3.29
N ARG A 623 124.33 -37.45 -2.33
CA ARG A 623 125.52 -36.66 -1.97
C ARG A 623 126.73 -37.54 -1.61
N SER A 624 126.51 -38.62 -0.86
CA SER A 624 127.57 -39.57 -0.51
C SER A 624 128.07 -40.36 -1.73
N SER A 625 127.21 -40.65 -2.70
CA SER A 625 127.59 -41.27 -3.98
C SER A 625 128.40 -40.32 -4.85
N ASP A 626 127.99 -39.06 -4.97
CA ASP A 626 128.69 -38.05 -5.79
C ASP A 626 130.11 -37.78 -5.27
N GLN A 627 130.30 -37.77 -3.95
CA GLN A 627 131.63 -37.71 -3.33
C GLN A 627 132.51 -38.91 -3.66
N GLN A 628 131.95 -40.12 -3.79
CA GLN A 628 132.69 -41.30 -4.21
C GLN A 628 133.05 -41.26 -5.71
N VAL A 629 132.17 -40.73 -6.56
CA VAL A 629 132.44 -40.53 -7.99
C VAL A 629 133.55 -39.51 -8.21
N ALA A 630 133.57 -38.40 -7.46
CA ALA A 630 134.65 -37.42 -7.51
C ALA A 630 136.01 -38.04 -7.13
N ALA A 631 136.07 -38.83 -6.05
CA ALA A 631 137.30 -39.50 -5.63
C ALA A 631 137.82 -40.55 -6.64
N ILE A 632 136.95 -41.10 -7.50
CA ILE A 632 137.36 -41.99 -8.60
C ILE A 632 138.00 -41.19 -9.74
N ALA A 633 137.49 -40.00 -10.06
CA ALA A 633 138.03 -39.15 -11.13
C ALA A 633 139.49 -38.72 -10.85
N ASP A 634 139.79 -38.26 -9.63
CA ASP A 634 141.16 -37.90 -9.21
C ASP A 634 142.15 -39.08 -9.37
N LEU A 635 141.70 -40.32 -9.12
CA LEU A 635 142.51 -41.53 -9.29
C LEU A 635 142.72 -41.90 -10.76
N GLU A 636 141.76 -41.60 -11.65
CA GLU A 636 141.94 -41.80 -13.09
C GLU A 636 142.90 -40.76 -13.72
N GLU A 637 142.92 -39.52 -13.21
CA GLU A 637 143.92 -38.51 -13.63
C GLU A 637 145.35 -38.93 -13.22
N GLN A 638 145.53 -39.42 -11.99
CA GLN A 638 146.83 -39.96 -11.54
C GLN A 638 147.28 -41.16 -12.39
N ARG A 639 146.36 -42.05 -12.80
CA ARG A 639 146.65 -43.15 -13.74
C ARG A 639 147.08 -42.64 -15.11
N GLY A 640 146.49 -41.54 -15.59
CA GLY A 640 146.86 -40.90 -16.85
C GLY A 640 148.31 -40.41 -16.87
N ASN A 641 148.73 -39.69 -15.83
CA ASN A 641 150.09 -39.14 -15.72
C ASN A 641 151.17 -40.25 -15.69
N LEU A 642 150.97 -41.31 -14.90
CA LEU A 642 151.87 -42.48 -14.85
C LEU A 642 151.97 -43.22 -16.20
N SER A 643 150.91 -43.21 -17.03
CA SER A 643 150.97 -43.78 -18.37
C SER A 643 151.84 -42.96 -19.33
N GLY A 644 151.96 -41.64 -19.12
CA GLY A 644 152.80 -40.76 -19.95
C GLY A 644 154.30 -41.02 -19.77
N GLU A 645 154.75 -41.27 -18.53
CA GLU A 645 156.15 -41.59 -18.23
C GLU A 645 156.59 -42.92 -18.87
N ILE A 646 155.69 -43.92 -18.89
CA ILE A 646 155.93 -45.22 -19.53
C ILE A 646 156.15 -45.08 -21.04
N GLU A 647 155.40 -44.19 -21.71
CA GLU A 647 155.53 -43.97 -23.15
C GLU A 647 156.85 -43.24 -23.50
N GLN A 648 157.31 -42.30 -22.65
CA GLN A 648 158.64 -41.70 -22.81
C GLN A 648 159.78 -42.72 -22.63
N LEU A 649 159.67 -43.62 -21.63
CA LEU A 649 160.66 -44.68 -21.43
C LEU A 649 160.75 -45.61 -22.65
N ARG A 650 159.61 -45.99 -23.25
CA ARG A 650 159.58 -46.81 -24.48
C ARG A 650 160.31 -46.17 -25.65
N ALA A 651 160.19 -44.85 -25.83
CA ALA A 651 160.90 -44.14 -26.90
C ALA A 651 162.43 -44.28 -26.78
N THR A 652 162.98 -44.18 -25.56
CA THR A 652 164.44 -44.32 -25.35
C THR A 652 164.96 -45.73 -25.66
N VAL A 653 164.15 -46.77 -25.45
CA VAL A 653 164.48 -48.16 -25.86
C VAL A 653 164.54 -48.28 -27.39
N THR A 654 163.62 -47.65 -28.12
CA THR A 654 163.59 -47.79 -29.60
C THR A 654 164.79 -47.17 -30.32
N ASP A 655 165.40 -46.11 -29.78
CA ASP A 655 166.61 -45.52 -30.38
C ASP A 655 167.89 -46.30 -30.05
N LEU A 656 167.98 -46.92 -28.87
CA LEU A 656 169.08 -47.84 -28.55
C LEU A 656 169.08 -49.08 -29.45
N THR A 657 167.91 -49.56 -29.89
CA THR A 657 167.80 -50.70 -30.82
C THR A 657 168.42 -50.41 -32.18
N LYS A 658 168.31 -49.18 -32.72
CA LYS A 658 168.87 -48.81 -34.04
C LYS A 658 170.40 -48.82 -34.09
N GLU A 659 171.08 -48.55 -32.98
CA GLU A 659 172.55 -48.67 -32.92
C GLU A 659 173.02 -50.14 -32.91
N MET A 660 172.18 -51.07 -32.44
CA MET A 660 172.49 -52.51 -32.49
C MET A 660 172.49 -53.05 -33.93
N GLU A 661 171.51 -52.64 -34.75
CA GLU A 661 171.41 -53.08 -36.16
C GLU A 661 172.66 -52.67 -36.99
N LYS A 662 173.22 -51.47 -36.72
CA LYS A 662 174.48 -50.98 -37.31
C LYS A 662 175.71 -51.82 -36.94
N ALA A 663 175.64 -52.63 -35.88
CA ALA A 663 176.70 -53.56 -35.50
C ALA A 663 176.55 -54.92 -36.21
N GLN A 664 175.31 -55.45 -36.30
CA GLN A 664 175.04 -56.72 -36.99
C GLN A 664 175.35 -56.66 -38.50
N LEU A 665 175.11 -55.51 -39.16
CA LEU A 665 175.48 -55.24 -40.56
C LEU A 665 177.00 -55.14 -40.84
N ARG A 666 177.86 -55.42 -39.86
CA ARG A 666 179.32 -55.63 -40.04
C ARG A 666 179.77 -57.06 -39.71
N LEU A 667 178.92 -57.85 -39.07
CA LEU A 667 179.09 -59.29 -38.90
C LEU A 667 178.68 -59.96 -40.21
N GLN A 668 177.47 -59.63 -40.69
CA GLN A 668 177.12 -59.74 -42.09
C GLN A 668 178.11 -58.94 -42.97
N HIS A 669 178.72 -59.55 -43.97
CA HIS A 669 178.92 -60.98 -44.13
C HIS A 669 180.34 -61.21 -44.68
N LYS A 670 181.37 -61.09 -43.82
CA LYS A 670 182.69 -61.70 -44.10
C LYS A 670 182.56 -63.22 -44.37
N GLU A 671 181.47 -63.75 -43.87
CA GLU A 671 180.87 -65.07 -43.95
C GLU A 671 180.33 -65.39 -45.38
N GLU A 672 180.03 -64.39 -46.24
CA GLU A 672 179.82 -64.59 -47.70
C GLU A 672 181.12 -64.94 -48.43
N ALA A 673 182.25 -64.34 -48.01
CA ALA A 673 183.56 -64.69 -48.56
C ALA A 673 183.99 -66.12 -48.19
N LEU A 674 183.33 -66.74 -47.20
CA LEU A 674 183.46 -68.15 -46.86
C LEU A 674 182.70 -69.03 -47.86
N HIS A 675 181.43 -68.72 -48.12
CA HIS A 675 180.54 -69.58 -48.92
C HIS A 675 180.92 -69.65 -50.42
N LYS A 676 181.70 -68.66 -50.91
CA LYS A 676 182.34 -68.72 -52.24
C LYS A 676 183.24 -69.95 -52.44
N ILE A 677 183.83 -70.48 -51.37
CA ILE A 677 184.72 -71.66 -51.40
C ILE A 677 183.91 -72.97 -51.45
N GLU A 678 182.61 -72.92 -51.16
CA GLU A 678 181.77 -74.10 -50.90
C GLU A 678 180.92 -74.51 -52.11
N SER A 679 180.38 -73.53 -52.86
CA SER A 679 179.49 -73.80 -54.00
C SER A 679 180.22 -74.36 -55.23
N GLU A 680 181.50 -74.03 -55.43
CA GLU A 680 182.33 -74.61 -56.50
C GLU A 680 182.43 -76.15 -56.39
N ALA A 681 182.23 -76.72 -55.19
CA ALA A 681 182.18 -78.17 -54.96
C ALA A 681 180.80 -78.81 -55.22
N GLN A 682 179.71 -78.04 -55.29
CA GLN A 682 178.37 -78.55 -55.62
C GLN A 682 178.06 -78.56 -57.12
N SER A 683 178.88 -77.86 -57.92
CA SER A 683 178.81 -77.73 -59.40
C SER A 683 178.39 -78.98 -60.20
N MET A 684 178.85 -80.17 -59.80
CA MET A 684 178.70 -81.41 -60.59
C MET A 684 177.74 -82.44 -59.96
N LYS A 685 177.00 -82.09 -58.91
CA LYS A 685 176.17 -83.05 -58.17
C LYS A 685 174.68 -82.97 -58.53
N GLN A 686 174.27 -83.82 -59.48
CA GLN A 686 172.89 -84.30 -59.68
C GLN A 686 171.86 -83.22 -60.14
N GLU A 687 171.91 -82.63 -61.34
CA GLU A 687 171.74 -83.22 -62.68
C GLU A 687 170.77 -84.43 -62.83
N LEU A 688 170.55 -85.24 -61.80
CA LEU A 688 170.02 -86.61 -61.94
C LEU A 688 168.81 -86.96 -61.04
N MET A 689 168.24 -86.03 -60.28
CA MET A 689 166.95 -86.19 -59.57
C MET A 689 166.11 -84.89 -59.65
N LYS A 690 165.46 -84.50 -60.75
CA LYS A 690 164.87 -85.26 -61.87
C LYS A 690 163.82 -86.30 -61.42
N GLN A 691 162.54 -85.93 -61.64
CA GLN A 691 161.56 -86.71 -62.43
C GLN A 691 160.35 -87.41 -61.75
N VAL A 692 160.31 -87.74 -60.44
CA VAL A 692 159.39 -88.80 -59.94
C VAL A 692 158.25 -88.36 -58.98
N GLU A 693 158.38 -88.46 -57.64
CA GLU A 693 157.31 -88.15 -56.66
C GLU A 693 157.33 -86.68 -56.20
N SER A 694 156.25 -85.88 -56.19
CA SER A 694 154.82 -86.10 -56.49
C SER A 694 153.98 -86.93 -55.50
N SER A 695 152.73 -86.48 -55.31
CA SER A 695 151.56 -87.25 -54.86
C SER A 695 151.50 -87.80 -53.42
N ARG A 696 150.48 -87.29 -52.67
CA ARG A 696 149.92 -87.77 -51.37
C ARG A 696 150.59 -87.19 -50.10
N THR A 697 149.88 -86.80 -49.02
CA THR A 697 148.42 -86.71 -48.69
C THR A 697 148.28 -85.75 -47.48
N VAL A 698 147.14 -85.73 -46.75
CA VAL A 698 147.02 -85.14 -45.38
C VAL A 698 147.01 -83.60 -45.39
N HIS A 699 145.89 -82.86 -45.59
CA HIS A 699 144.45 -83.20 -45.56
C HIS A 699 143.91 -83.66 -44.18
N GLN A 700 144.24 -82.92 -43.10
CA GLN A 700 143.88 -83.31 -41.72
C GLN A 700 143.34 -82.18 -40.81
N THR A 701 143.68 -80.92 -41.07
CA THR A 701 143.61 -79.82 -40.07
C THR A 701 142.43 -78.85 -40.20
N GLU A 702 141.52 -79.04 -41.16
CA GLU A 702 140.48 -78.05 -41.48
C GLU A 702 139.29 -78.06 -40.48
N LYS A 703 139.50 -77.43 -39.31
CA LYS A 703 138.49 -77.21 -38.24
C LYS A 703 138.60 -75.77 -37.54
N GLU A 704 138.78 -74.59 -38.23
CA GLU A 704 139.04 -73.15 -37.69
C GLU A 704 138.68 -71.82 -38.57
N ASP A 705 138.90 -70.54 -38.05
CA ASP A 705 139.05 -69.09 -38.62
C ASP A 705 137.90 -67.99 -38.90
N TRP A 706 138.17 -66.61 -38.81
CA TRP A 706 137.40 -65.38 -39.36
C TRP A 706 137.90 -63.87 -38.99
N ILE A 707 137.66 -62.77 -39.81
CA ILE A 707 138.15 -61.29 -39.66
C ILE A 707 137.26 -60.04 -40.19
N ARG A 708 137.62 -58.69 -40.00
CA ARG A 708 136.76 -57.40 -40.13
C ARG A 708 137.40 -56.01 -40.71
N ARG A 709 136.70 -54.80 -40.87
CA ARG A 709 137.13 -53.41 -41.48
C ARG A 709 136.33 -52.03 -41.10
N SER A 710 136.72 -50.74 -41.50
CA SER A 710 136.09 -49.32 -41.27
C SER A 710 136.77 -48.06 -42.03
N ALA A 711 136.56 -46.67 -42.04
CA ALA A 711 135.50 -45.53 -41.90
C ALA A 711 136.06 -44.00 -42.12
N ASP A 712 135.30 -42.84 -42.36
CA ASP A 712 135.80 -41.37 -42.62
C ASP A 712 134.83 -40.03 -42.65
N GLN A 713 135.37 -38.73 -42.60
CA GLN A 713 135.04 -37.28 -43.12
C GLN A 713 134.01 -36.11 -42.62
N ALA A 714 134.29 -34.73 -42.73
CA ALA A 714 133.38 -33.46 -42.51
C ALA A 714 133.91 -31.92 -42.77
N ALA A 715 133.10 -30.78 -42.90
CA ALA A 715 133.51 -29.27 -43.02
C ALA A 715 132.49 -27.98 -42.99
N GLU A 716 132.96 -26.68 -42.80
CA GLU A 716 132.60 -25.19 -43.20
C GLU A 716 131.37 -24.22 -42.76
N LYS A 717 131.46 -22.79 -42.73
CA LYS A 717 130.39 -21.64 -42.90
C LYS A 717 130.61 -20.12 -42.32
N THR A 718 130.06 -18.93 -42.86
CA THR A 718 129.74 -17.53 -42.18
C THR A 718 129.33 -16.17 -43.00
N MET A 719 128.53 -15.14 -42.45
CA MET A 719 128.37 -13.59 -42.62
C MET A 719 126.91 -12.95 -42.38
N LEU A 720 126.74 -11.61 -42.14
CA LEU A 720 125.57 -10.63 -42.29
C LEU A 720 124.47 -10.33 -41.19
N GLN A 721 124.25 -9.04 -40.82
CA GLN A 721 123.14 -8.45 -39.98
C GLN A 721 123.00 -6.88 -40.14
N LYS A 722 121.79 -6.23 -40.13
CA LYS A 722 121.57 -4.82 -39.58
C LYS A 722 120.18 -4.10 -39.53
N GLN A 723 119.14 -4.42 -40.31
CA GLN A 723 118.18 -3.38 -40.83
C GLN A 723 116.96 -2.86 -39.99
N LEU A 724 116.63 -3.37 -38.80
CA LEU A 724 115.22 -3.40 -38.32
C LEU A 724 114.58 -2.13 -37.66
N LYS A 725 115.22 -0.95 -37.61
CA LYS A 725 114.98 0.03 -36.51
C LYS A 725 114.06 1.26 -36.76
N GLN A 726 113.04 1.21 -37.64
CA GLN A 726 112.35 2.45 -38.13
C GLN A 726 110.82 2.58 -37.91
N SER A 727 110.07 1.52 -37.55
CA SER A 727 108.62 1.47 -37.86
C SER A 727 107.61 1.88 -36.76
N GLU A 728 108.02 2.19 -35.52
CA GLU A 728 107.11 2.12 -34.36
C GLU A 728 106.40 3.44 -33.95
N LEU A 729 106.70 4.57 -34.59
CA LEU A 729 106.37 5.91 -34.03
C LEU A 729 104.93 6.41 -34.28
N GLU A 730 104.24 5.94 -35.33
CA GLU A 730 103.10 6.68 -35.91
C GLU A 730 101.71 6.38 -35.30
N SER A 731 101.51 5.26 -34.61
CA SER A 731 100.14 4.74 -34.37
C SER A 731 99.35 5.39 -33.22
N GLN A 732 99.98 6.18 -32.33
CA GLN A 732 99.35 6.57 -31.05
C GLN A 732 98.32 7.70 -31.13
N GLN A 733 98.13 8.34 -32.29
CA GLN A 733 97.52 9.67 -32.35
C GLN A 733 95.98 9.72 -32.48
N LYS A 734 95.32 8.62 -32.89
CA LYS A 734 93.92 8.68 -33.41
C LYS A 734 92.78 8.33 -32.44
N GLN A 735 93.03 7.68 -31.30
CA GLN A 735 91.93 7.05 -30.54
C GLN A 735 91.13 8.00 -29.63
N ARG A 736 91.62 9.21 -29.36
CA ARG A 736 91.08 10.12 -28.31
C ARG A 736 89.87 10.96 -28.71
N GLU A 737 89.44 10.95 -29.97
CA GLU A 737 88.37 11.84 -30.46
C GLU A 737 86.95 11.27 -30.25
N MET A 738 86.82 9.96 -30.03
CA MET A 738 85.51 9.29 -29.96
C MET A 738 84.73 9.51 -28.66
N ASP A 739 85.40 9.86 -27.55
CA ASP A 739 84.76 9.94 -26.22
C ASP A 739 83.82 11.15 -26.05
N LEU A 740 83.93 12.16 -26.92
CA LEU A 740 83.24 13.45 -26.76
C LEU A 740 81.72 13.38 -27.03
N LEU A 741 81.27 12.48 -27.91
CA LEU A 741 79.88 12.45 -28.43
C LEU A 741 78.87 11.73 -27.52
N ALA A 742 79.33 11.09 -26.43
CA ALA A 742 78.43 10.37 -25.52
C ALA A 742 77.73 11.30 -24.50
N GLN A 743 78.29 12.48 -24.21
CA GLN A 743 77.85 13.33 -23.10
C GLN A 743 76.50 14.03 -23.31
N GLU A 744 76.09 14.31 -24.56
CA GLU A 744 74.88 15.08 -24.85
C GLU A 744 73.57 14.31 -24.52
N ARG A 745 73.60 12.98 -24.52
CA ARG A 745 72.37 12.16 -24.57
C ARG A 745 71.56 12.12 -23.26
N GLN A 746 72.18 12.33 -22.10
CA GLN A 746 71.52 12.08 -20.81
C GLN A 746 70.88 13.31 -20.15
N GLN A 747 71.17 14.53 -20.61
CA GLN A 747 70.54 15.75 -20.08
C GLN A 747 68.99 15.74 -20.20
N LEU A 748 68.45 15.00 -21.19
CA LEU A 748 67.01 14.85 -21.41
C LEU A 748 66.26 14.11 -20.28
N GLN A 749 66.92 13.29 -19.44
CA GLN A 749 66.24 12.68 -18.28
C GLN A 749 65.88 13.71 -17.21
N HIS A 750 66.63 14.81 -17.12
CA HIS A 750 66.59 15.75 -15.98
C HIS A 750 65.36 16.68 -15.97
N LEU A 751 64.55 16.69 -17.03
CA LEU A 751 63.31 17.47 -17.13
C LEU A 751 62.08 16.76 -16.54
N ASN A 752 62.06 15.42 -16.56
CA ASN A 752 60.87 14.64 -16.17
C ASN A 752 60.59 14.73 -14.66
N ASP A 753 61.65 14.75 -13.84
CA ASP A 753 61.55 14.85 -12.37
C ASP A 753 61.08 16.23 -11.87
N ALA A 754 60.98 17.23 -12.74
CA ALA A 754 60.43 18.55 -12.40
C ALA A 754 58.89 18.50 -12.28
N GLU A 755 58.21 17.78 -13.17
CA GLU A 755 56.73 17.69 -13.17
C GLU A 755 56.20 17.02 -11.90
N ALA A 756 56.90 15.98 -11.41
CA ALA A 756 56.54 15.24 -10.21
C ALA A 756 56.54 16.10 -8.92
N LYS A 757 57.23 17.25 -8.91
CA LYS A 757 57.24 18.17 -7.76
C LYS A 757 56.00 19.07 -7.70
N ALA A 758 55.41 19.44 -8.84
CA ALA A 758 54.25 20.33 -8.89
C ALA A 758 53.01 19.71 -8.22
N ARG A 759 52.79 18.40 -8.39
CA ARG A 759 51.62 17.69 -7.83
C ARG A 759 51.59 17.69 -6.29
N ARG A 760 52.75 17.68 -5.64
CA ARG A 760 52.90 17.74 -4.17
C ARG A 760 52.66 19.14 -3.58
N GLN A 761 52.44 20.15 -4.41
CA GLN A 761 52.14 21.51 -3.98
C GLN A 761 50.63 21.67 -3.72
N LEU A 762 49.77 21.27 -4.67
CA LEU A 762 48.30 21.35 -4.53
C LEU A 762 47.76 20.52 -3.35
N GLU A 763 48.39 19.37 -3.07
CA GLU A 763 47.99 18.47 -1.99
C GLU A 763 48.00 19.16 -0.62
N LYS A 764 48.86 20.18 -0.42
CA LYS A 764 48.92 20.99 0.81
C LYS A 764 47.88 22.10 0.89
N GLU A 765 47.36 22.57 -0.25
CA GLU A 765 46.34 23.63 -0.29
C GLU A 765 44.95 23.08 0.10
N TYR A 766 44.74 21.78 -0.12
CA TYR A 766 43.53 21.05 0.27
C TYR A 766 43.37 20.91 1.79
N ASP A 767 44.45 20.64 2.52
CA ASP A 767 44.41 20.51 3.99
C ASP A 767 44.18 21.84 4.71
N THR A 768 44.63 22.97 4.15
CA THR A 768 44.31 24.31 4.68
C THR A 768 42.80 24.61 4.59
N LEU A 769 42.18 24.34 3.45
CA LEU A 769 40.73 24.52 3.24
C LEU A 769 39.86 23.63 4.15
N ARG A 770 40.45 22.57 4.74
CA ARG A 770 39.77 21.72 5.71
C ARG A 770 39.70 22.36 7.10
N ASN A 771 40.78 23.02 7.55
CA ASN A 771 40.82 23.69 8.85
C ASN A 771 39.88 24.91 8.89
N ASP A 772 39.78 25.67 7.79
CA ASP A 772 38.87 26.82 7.68
C ASP A 772 37.39 26.42 7.86
N ASN A 773 37.03 25.18 7.48
CA ASN A 773 35.68 24.64 7.60
C ASN A 773 35.33 24.28 9.06
N ASP A 774 36.29 23.80 9.84
CA ASP A 774 36.10 23.51 11.26
C ASP A 774 35.97 24.82 12.08
N GLU A 775 36.63 25.92 11.67
CA GLU A 775 36.42 27.25 12.27
C GLU A 775 35.01 27.81 11.98
N LEU A 776 34.45 27.53 10.79
CA LEU A 776 33.09 27.92 10.43
C LEU A 776 32.03 27.18 11.27
N GLN A 777 32.24 25.89 11.60
CA GLN A 777 31.33 25.15 12.48
C GLN A 777 31.31 25.69 13.92
N LEU A 778 32.39 26.33 14.39
CA LEU A 778 32.42 27.00 15.69
C LEU A 778 31.50 28.24 15.70
N LYS A 779 31.57 29.06 14.66
CA LYS A 779 30.74 30.27 14.48
C LYS A 779 29.24 29.96 14.32
N VAL A 780 28.89 28.78 13.82
CA VAL A 780 27.49 28.30 13.79
C VAL A 780 26.93 28.07 15.22
N LYS A 781 27.75 27.67 16.19
CA LYS A 781 27.30 27.57 17.59
C LYS A 781 26.99 28.94 18.21
N GLU A 782 27.73 29.99 17.84
CA GLU A 782 27.43 31.37 18.26
C GLU A 782 26.11 31.90 17.70
N SER A 783 25.62 31.36 16.57
CA SER A 783 24.30 31.68 16.03
C SER A 783 23.15 31.12 16.91
N SER A 784 23.37 29.99 17.59
CA SER A 784 22.34 29.32 18.40
C SER A 784 21.95 30.07 19.68
N THR A 785 22.84 30.91 20.23
CA THR A 785 22.55 31.75 21.40
C THR A 785 21.80 33.02 21.02
N LEU A 786 21.98 33.55 19.80
CA LEU A 786 21.28 34.75 19.32
C LEU A 786 19.76 34.56 19.18
N GLN A 787 19.27 33.33 18.96
CA GLN A 787 17.83 33.05 18.97
C GLN A 787 17.15 33.30 20.34
N ARG A 788 17.89 33.41 21.46
CA ARG A 788 17.31 33.79 22.76
C ARG A 788 16.93 35.27 22.86
N ASN A 789 17.45 36.15 22.00
CA ASN A 789 17.08 37.57 21.98
C ASN A 789 15.66 37.83 21.39
N ALA A 790 15.06 36.84 20.74
CA ALA A 790 13.80 37.01 20.01
C ALA A 790 12.51 37.04 20.87
N LYS A 791 12.56 36.68 22.17
CA LYS A 791 11.37 36.61 23.05
C LYS A 791 11.25 37.71 24.10
N SER A 792 12.27 38.55 24.30
CA SER A 792 12.24 39.67 25.27
C SER A 792 11.93 41.03 24.63
N ALA A 793 12.11 41.18 23.31
CA ALA A 793 11.77 42.40 22.57
C ALA A 793 10.26 42.56 22.28
N ALA A 794 9.47 41.48 22.38
CA ALA A 794 8.06 41.43 21.97
C ALA A 794 7.05 42.09 22.93
N LYS A 795 7.46 43.10 23.73
CA LYS A 795 6.57 43.92 24.58
C LYS A 795 7.10 45.35 24.77
N ARG A 796 7.09 46.20 23.72
CA ARG A 796 7.03 47.69 23.81
C ARG A 796 6.99 48.44 22.46
N GLU A 797 6.07 48.09 21.56
CA GLU A 797 5.76 48.94 20.38
C GLU A 797 4.26 49.29 20.26
N GLN A 798 3.54 49.36 21.39
CA GLN A 798 2.27 50.09 21.49
C GLN A 798 1.92 50.40 22.95
N ALA A 799 1.32 51.58 23.19
CA ALA A 799 0.88 52.14 24.49
C ALA A 799 2.00 52.36 25.53
N ARG A 800 2.02 53.44 26.32
CA ARG A 800 1.21 54.68 26.40
C ARG A 800 2.15 55.78 26.97
N GLY A 801 1.95 57.08 26.76
CA GLY A 801 0.74 57.75 26.28
C GLY A 801 -0.10 58.30 27.44
N ARG A 802 0.44 59.31 28.15
CA ARG A 802 -0.15 60.10 29.26
C ARG A 802 -0.70 59.33 30.48
N GLY A 803 -0.18 59.69 31.64
CA GLY A 803 -1.01 60.37 32.64
C GLY A 803 -1.89 59.51 33.58
N LYS A 804 -1.38 59.41 34.81
CA LYS A 804 -2.11 59.70 36.06
C LYS A 804 -3.12 58.71 36.66
N ASP A 805 -3.17 58.85 37.99
CA ASP A 805 -4.26 58.63 38.94
C ASP A 805 -4.78 57.20 39.21
N SER A 806 -4.34 56.69 40.37
CA SER A 806 -5.16 56.28 41.51
C SER A 806 -5.45 54.79 41.81
N HIS A 807 -5.15 54.45 43.07
CA HIS A 807 -5.96 53.66 44.01
C HIS A 807 -6.20 52.15 43.77
N SER A 808 -5.61 51.33 44.67
CA SER A 808 -6.33 50.59 45.73
C SER A 808 -5.98 49.10 45.88
N THR A 809 -5.86 48.69 47.15
CA THR A 809 -6.14 47.35 47.73
C THR A 809 -5.42 46.08 47.23
N ARG A 810 -4.72 45.44 48.19
CA ARG A 810 -4.67 44.00 48.54
C ARG A 810 -4.27 42.95 47.47
N GLY A 811 -3.43 41.97 47.78
CA GLY A 811 -2.66 41.71 49.02
C GLY A 811 -2.29 40.23 49.19
N GLU A 812 -1.38 39.95 50.13
CA GLU A 812 -1.12 38.62 50.74
C GLU A 812 -0.53 37.52 49.80
N THR A 813 0.26 36.52 50.22
CA THR A 813 0.98 36.20 51.49
C THR A 813 2.32 35.52 51.08
N ASN A 814 3.48 35.78 51.74
CA ASN A 814 3.99 35.15 52.98
C ASN A 814 4.17 33.61 52.81
N VAL A 815 5.32 32.96 53.01
CA VAL A 815 6.25 32.78 54.18
C VAL A 815 7.51 32.09 53.62
N ALA A 816 8.76 32.07 54.15
CA ALA A 816 9.65 32.87 55.02
C ALA A 816 11.04 32.12 55.00
N GLY A 817 12.17 32.48 55.63
CA GLY A 817 12.59 33.60 56.48
C GLY A 817 14.00 33.33 57.07
N THR A 818 14.57 34.28 57.82
CA THR A 818 15.61 34.09 58.88
C THR A 818 17.00 33.51 58.50
N ALA A 819 18.18 34.06 58.85
CA ALA A 819 18.60 35.41 59.28
C ALA A 819 20.15 35.54 59.30
N TRP A 820 20.68 36.70 58.85
CA TRP A 820 21.78 37.50 59.44
C TRP A 820 23.25 36.99 59.58
N GLY A 821 24.20 37.93 59.53
CA GLY A 821 25.59 37.80 60.01
C GLY A 821 26.61 37.36 58.95
N THR A 822 27.23 38.20 58.13
CA THR A 822 27.71 39.60 58.28
C THR A 822 28.94 39.77 59.17
N THR A 823 30.13 39.76 58.56
CA THR A 823 31.16 40.80 58.74
C THR A 823 31.88 40.97 57.41
#